data_AF-A0A2E8FLL9-F1
#
_entry.id   AF-A0A2E8FLL9-F1
#
_cell.length_a   1.000
_cell.length_b   1.000
_cell.length_c   1.000
_cell.angle_alpha   90.00
_cell.angle_beta   90.00
_cell.angle_gamma   90.00
#
_symmetry.space_group_name_H-M   'P 1'
#
loop_
_entity.id
_entity.type
_entity.pdbx_description
1 polymer ?
#
loop_
_entity_poly.entity_id
_entity_poly.type
_entity_poly.pdbx_seq_one_letter_code
_entity_poly.pdbx_strand_id
1 'polypeptide(L)'
;MSRRDWLLSIVPLGLWLALFGRYLWAADGVVPAERDGDFWLFVYPLADVAFEMLGRGTIPHWNPYTDCGVPLLISVQQGVLYPPNWIHLLVSTERAFCLLVVGHTLLAGVGTWLYCRGRECSVEACGVAAMVFIAGGTGLVHLHEGQLVIVFAIAWWPWILWQLDRLSRCRSAGGLAGLAALLALQFLVGFPIFTLVMAWLIPVYLLVFSVDWSERLSRGNRDRLAAAAGSAVLALGMVAAVLWPAVDFLDQAHRGELSLSLAESHSVPALHWLRAIVPGLFGDPVGETYWGDPQHWNVLFHSGAVGLVLAACGLFSRRRLEVIWWAVVAAGLISYCLGGVVFSICYLYLPGFSLFRRPMVLRFFLLFAVAVLAALGCDALRRDSNRRGSHWVLAATTSLGLAGLVYGIVGWIGLVDPPVWWRALVQTSVGAGELATRADLQVERFSELSGELIVVASAVLASGLVLGFARWRRQPDVGVAGLLGVVAIELFLLGSSWLESSTVKEKAAPSHRVAESLADRSGDFRLACLCDESSKLFNRFAIDRFQTPGGAEDLIPRRYSSFLFAISGQSPFLQHVFAFGPDTPRPVKRQFLDLLGVRYYVCPRGAHQSYAADLAGDRQVKQGVFSYRGVDYDLFENVTARQRVVIVHRWRKVESLESLEAAAASEQQLLVALEELLRPLIVEGFAGGTFVEVDLPQPGIPAGGSAPEDVSESVKLVERRAHRVTVQVKLARAGLVVFSDTWTPDWKATIDGRSETVVPANLFMRAVPCPAGEHTISVYYESESFGRGSIVSLGSLALCLALFLVGPLRRRISRPRSDPS
;
A
#
# COMPACT_ATOMS: atom_id res chain seq x y z
N MET A 1 -29.39 -15.97 21.24
CA MET A 1 -29.20 -14.58 21.72
C MET A 1 -30.48 -14.13 22.37
N SER A 2 -30.39 -13.50 23.53
CA SER A 2 -31.54 -12.86 24.17
C SER A 2 -31.93 -11.57 23.40
N ARG A 3 -33.16 -11.06 23.59
CA ARG A 3 -33.59 -9.76 23.03
C ARG A 3 -32.65 -8.60 23.45
N ARG A 4 -32.09 -8.70 24.66
CA ARG A 4 -31.10 -7.78 25.21
C ARG A 4 -29.76 -7.85 24.46
N ASP A 5 -29.28 -9.06 24.17
CA ASP A 5 -28.04 -9.26 23.40
C ASP A 5 -28.16 -8.64 22.00
N TRP A 6 -29.35 -8.74 21.40
CA TRP A 6 -29.63 -8.19 20.08
C TRP A 6 -29.56 -6.65 20.08
N LEU A 7 -30.20 -5.98 21.05
CA LEU A 7 -30.15 -4.53 21.21
C LEU A 7 -28.73 -4.01 21.48
N LEU A 8 -27.96 -4.72 22.30
CA LEU A 8 -26.58 -4.35 22.61
C LEU A 8 -25.63 -4.53 21.41
N SER A 9 -25.99 -5.40 20.46
CA SER A 9 -25.24 -5.56 19.22
C SER A 9 -25.48 -4.42 18.21
N ILE A 10 -26.55 -3.62 18.39
CA ILE A 10 -26.87 -2.48 17.52
C ILE A 10 -26.00 -1.26 17.86
N VAL A 11 -25.62 -1.08 19.12
CA VAL A 11 -24.87 0.12 19.58
C VAL A 11 -23.55 0.31 18.82
N PRO A 12 -22.64 -0.69 18.73
CA PRO A 12 -21.41 -0.55 17.94
C PRO A 12 -21.70 -0.30 16.46
N LEU A 13 -22.77 -0.89 15.91
CA LEU A 13 -23.16 -0.69 14.51
C LEU A 13 -23.63 0.75 14.26
N GLY A 14 -24.42 1.33 15.17
CA GLY A 14 -24.85 2.73 15.08
C GLY A 14 -23.68 3.71 15.14
N LEU A 15 -22.67 3.42 15.95
CA LEU A 15 -21.45 4.24 16.07
C LEU A 15 -20.53 4.08 14.85
N TRP A 16 -20.40 2.86 14.35
CA TRP A 16 -19.73 2.61 13.07
C TRP A 16 -20.43 3.37 11.93
N LEU A 17 -21.78 3.38 11.89
CA LEU A 17 -22.55 4.20 10.95
C LEU A 17 -22.31 5.69 11.15
N ALA A 18 -22.12 6.17 12.38
CA ALA A 18 -21.80 7.57 12.63
C ALA A 18 -20.41 7.97 12.07
N LEU A 19 -19.43 7.07 12.13
CA LEU A 19 -18.07 7.32 11.60
C LEU A 19 -17.99 7.19 10.08
N PHE A 20 -18.51 6.10 9.53
CA PHE A 20 -18.29 5.69 8.14
C PHE A 20 -19.55 5.79 7.26
N GLY A 21 -20.72 6.02 7.85
CA GLY A 21 -21.99 6.10 7.12
C GLY A 21 -22.05 7.26 6.14
N ARG A 22 -21.25 8.31 6.32
CA ARG A 22 -21.08 9.38 5.31
C ARG A 22 -20.63 8.85 3.96
N TYR A 23 -19.82 7.80 3.92
CA TYR A 23 -19.30 7.22 2.67
C TYR A 23 -20.32 6.32 1.97
N LEU A 24 -21.34 5.82 2.68
CA LEU A 24 -22.46 5.12 2.06
C LEU A 24 -23.29 6.04 1.16
N TRP A 25 -23.33 7.33 1.44
CA TRP A 25 -24.17 8.30 0.74
C TRP A 25 -23.37 9.47 0.17
N ALA A 26 -22.04 9.31 0.06
CA ALA A 26 -21.17 10.29 -0.54
C ALA A 26 -21.59 10.59 -1.98
N ALA A 27 -21.56 11.88 -2.34
CA ALA A 27 -21.86 12.36 -3.69
C ALA A 27 -20.85 11.80 -4.71
N ASP A 28 -21.24 11.78 -5.98
CA ASP A 28 -20.35 11.37 -7.07
C ASP A 28 -19.08 12.24 -7.10
N GLY A 29 -17.94 11.63 -7.40
CA GLY A 29 -16.64 12.30 -7.37
C GLY A 29 -15.99 12.41 -5.98
N VAL A 30 -16.64 12.02 -4.88
CA VAL A 30 -16.07 12.09 -3.51
C VAL A 30 -15.30 10.81 -3.17
N VAL A 31 -14.12 10.96 -2.57
CA VAL A 31 -13.29 9.85 -2.07
C VAL A 31 -12.95 10.00 -0.58
N PRO A 32 -12.75 8.90 0.15
CA PRO A 32 -12.40 8.92 1.58
C PRO A 32 -10.90 9.17 1.81
N ALA A 33 -10.34 10.18 1.13
CA ALA A 33 -8.93 10.58 1.25
C ALA A 33 -8.80 12.07 0.90
N GLU A 34 -8.25 12.89 1.80
CA GLU A 34 -8.12 14.34 1.59
C GLU A 34 -6.70 14.71 1.12
N ARG A 35 -5.69 14.23 1.83
CA ARG A 35 -4.29 14.61 1.58
C ARG A 35 -3.85 14.15 0.19
N ASP A 36 -2.96 14.94 -0.43
CA ASP A 36 -2.19 14.50 -1.61
C ASP A 36 -1.13 13.47 -1.18
N GLY A 37 -1.58 12.34 -0.65
CA GLY A 37 -0.76 11.24 -0.18
C GLY A 37 -0.60 10.15 -1.23
N ASP A 38 -0.36 8.95 -0.74
CA ASP A 38 -0.21 7.71 -1.54
C ASP A 38 -1.45 7.43 -2.38
N PHE A 39 -2.63 7.84 -1.91
CA PHE A 39 -3.88 7.61 -2.63
C PHE A 39 -3.95 8.28 -3.99
N TRP A 40 -3.65 9.57 -4.05
CA TRP A 40 -3.62 10.31 -5.31
C TRP A 40 -2.34 10.09 -6.11
N LEU A 41 -1.28 9.66 -5.44
CA LEU A 41 -0.01 9.36 -6.07
C LEU A 41 -0.02 8.02 -6.80
N PHE A 42 -0.70 6.97 -6.30
CA PHE A 42 -0.72 5.68 -7.01
C PHE A 42 -1.99 4.85 -6.81
N VAL A 43 -2.68 4.89 -5.66
CA VAL A 43 -3.83 3.99 -5.43
C VAL A 43 -4.99 4.30 -6.38
N TYR A 44 -5.39 5.57 -6.49
CA TYR A 44 -6.52 5.97 -7.32
C TYR A 44 -6.22 5.90 -8.83
N PRO A 45 -5.15 6.55 -9.35
CA PRO A 45 -4.92 6.58 -10.79
C PRO A 45 -4.69 5.19 -11.38
N LEU A 46 -4.00 4.31 -10.65
CA LEU A 46 -3.68 2.97 -11.15
C LEU A 46 -4.87 2.01 -11.02
N ALA A 47 -5.69 2.12 -9.97
CA ALA A 47 -6.95 1.38 -9.90
C ALA A 47 -7.90 1.81 -11.03
N ASP A 48 -8.01 3.11 -11.29
CA ASP A 48 -8.83 3.65 -12.36
C ASP A 48 -8.41 3.11 -13.73
N VAL A 49 -7.11 3.14 -14.03
CA VAL A 49 -6.53 2.53 -15.25
C VAL A 49 -6.82 1.02 -15.30
N ALA A 50 -6.53 0.29 -14.22
CA ALA A 50 -6.64 -1.17 -14.20
C ALA A 50 -8.07 -1.67 -14.42
N PHE A 51 -9.04 -1.05 -13.76
CA PHE A 51 -10.44 -1.46 -13.85
C PHE A 51 -11.13 -0.93 -15.11
N GLU A 52 -10.71 0.19 -15.68
CA GLU A 52 -11.13 0.59 -17.02
C GLU A 52 -10.66 -0.44 -18.06
N MET A 53 -9.38 -0.85 -18.01
CA MET A 53 -8.85 -1.87 -18.92
C MET A 53 -9.63 -3.18 -18.80
N LEU A 54 -9.88 -3.62 -17.57
CA LEU A 54 -10.62 -4.85 -17.29
C LEU A 54 -12.07 -4.76 -17.77
N GLY A 55 -12.75 -3.63 -17.56
CA GLY A 55 -14.10 -3.36 -18.06
C GLY A 55 -14.21 -3.39 -19.59
N ARG A 56 -13.11 -3.10 -20.30
CA ARG A 56 -12.98 -3.22 -21.76
C ARG A 56 -12.55 -4.63 -22.22
N GLY A 57 -12.51 -5.61 -21.32
CA GLY A 57 -12.11 -6.99 -21.62
C GLY A 57 -10.61 -7.19 -21.80
N THR A 58 -9.79 -6.26 -21.30
CA THR A 58 -8.32 -6.33 -21.37
C THR A 58 -7.75 -6.61 -19.99
N ILE A 59 -6.97 -7.68 -19.85
CA ILE A 59 -6.25 -7.95 -18.59
C ILE A 59 -5.16 -6.86 -18.40
N PRO A 60 -5.11 -6.18 -17.24
CA PRO A 60 -4.18 -5.08 -16.97
C PRO A 60 -2.76 -5.56 -16.69
N HIS A 61 -2.13 -6.24 -17.65
CA HIS A 61 -0.75 -6.70 -17.51
C HIS A 61 0.27 -5.56 -17.48
N TRP A 62 0.04 -4.53 -18.29
CA TRP A 62 1.00 -3.46 -18.54
C TRP A 62 0.32 -2.10 -18.38
N ASN A 63 0.96 -1.22 -17.62
CA ASN A 63 0.62 0.19 -17.46
C ASN A 63 1.52 1.02 -18.39
N PRO A 64 1.00 1.62 -19.48
CA PRO A 64 1.79 2.47 -20.38
C PRO A 64 1.92 3.92 -19.89
N TYR A 65 1.22 4.29 -18.81
CA TYR A 65 0.98 5.68 -18.43
C TYR A 65 2.06 6.27 -17.52
N THR A 66 2.84 5.43 -16.84
CA THR A 66 3.93 5.84 -15.93
C THR A 66 5.24 5.18 -16.33
N ASP A 67 6.38 5.80 -15.98
CA ASP A 67 7.73 5.23 -16.08
C ASP A 67 8.08 4.57 -17.42
N CYS A 68 7.65 5.18 -18.52
CA CYS A 68 7.79 4.64 -19.87
C CYS A 68 7.13 3.27 -20.15
N GLY A 69 6.37 2.77 -19.19
CA GLY A 69 5.73 1.46 -19.22
C GLY A 69 6.25 0.56 -18.10
N VAL A 70 5.34 0.05 -17.27
CA VAL A 70 5.65 -0.89 -16.18
C VAL A 70 4.62 -2.02 -16.07
N PRO A 71 4.98 -3.17 -15.50
CA PRO A 71 4.00 -4.21 -15.18
C PRO A 71 2.96 -3.72 -14.14
N LEU A 72 1.67 -3.87 -14.46
CA LEU A 72 0.58 -3.38 -13.61
C LEU A 72 -0.02 -4.48 -12.72
N LEU A 73 -0.27 -5.67 -13.28
CA LEU A 73 -0.84 -6.78 -12.52
C LEU A 73 0.15 -7.41 -11.54
N ILE A 74 1.45 -7.36 -11.88
CA ILE A 74 2.54 -8.00 -11.14
C ILE A 74 2.84 -7.27 -9.82
N SER A 75 2.58 -5.96 -9.74
CA SER A 75 2.84 -5.16 -8.53
C SER A 75 1.99 -5.56 -7.33
N VAL A 76 0.92 -6.36 -7.54
CA VAL A 76 -0.06 -6.87 -6.57
C VAL A 76 -0.88 -5.79 -5.85
N GLN A 77 -0.36 -4.57 -5.71
CA GLN A 77 -0.90 -3.48 -4.89
C GLN A 77 -2.27 -2.99 -5.31
N GLN A 78 -2.58 -3.05 -6.60
CA GLN A 78 -3.88 -2.63 -7.12
C GLN A 78 -4.99 -3.65 -6.80
N GLY A 79 -4.64 -4.84 -6.32
CA GLY A 79 -5.61 -5.87 -5.96
C GLY A 79 -6.58 -6.21 -7.09
N VAL A 80 -6.11 -6.26 -8.35
CA VAL A 80 -6.99 -6.52 -9.52
C VAL A 80 -7.71 -7.86 -9.38
N LEU A 81 -7.03 -8.89 -8.86
CA LEU A 81 -7.61 -10.21 -8.61
C LEU A 81 -8.24 -10.33 -7.20
N TYR A 82 -8.34 -9.24 -6.45
CA TYR A 82 -9.05 -9.20 -5.19
C TYR A 82 -10.55 -9.02 -5.44
N PRO A 83 -11.40 -10.03 -5.19
CA PRO A 83 -12.80 -9.98 -5.62
C PRO A 83 -13.60 -8.77 -5.11
N PRO A 84 -13.40 -8.26 -3.87
CA PRO A 84 -14.05 -7.02 -3.43
C PRO A 84 -13.75 -5.81 -4.32
N ASN A 85 -12.56 -5.72 -4.91
CA ASN A 85 -12.23 -4.62 -5.84
C ASN A 85 -13.01 -4.73 -7.17
N TRP A 86 -13.67 -5.84 -7.49
CA TRP A 86 -14.45 -5.92 -8.72
C TRP A 86 -15.70 -5.03 -8.71
N ILE A 87 -16.03 -4.42 -7.57
CA ILE A 87 -17.02 -3.35 -7.49
C ILE A 87 -16.64 -2.13 -8.36
N HIS A 88 -15.34 -1.91 -8.63
CA HIS A 88 -14.85 -0.91 -9.59
C HIS A 88 -15.36 -1.15 -11.03
N LEU A 89 -15.85 -2.36 -11.36
CA LEU A 89 -16.48 -2.65 -12.66
C LEU A 89 -17.97 -2.27 -12.71
N LEU A 90 -18.58 -2.02 -11.54
CA LEU A 90 -20.02 -1.80 -11.39
C LEU A 90 -20.38 -0.35 -11.10
N VAL A 91 -19.47 0.38 -10.46
CA VAL A 91 -19.61 1.80 -10.07
C VAL A 91 -18.32 2.53 -10.41
N SER A 92 -18.35 3.87 -10.37
CA SER A 92 -17.14 4.68 -10.56
C SER A 92 -16.05 4.38 -9.53
N THR A 93 -14.80 4.63 -9.88
CA THR A 93 -13.61 4.31 -9.07
C THR A 93 -13.69 4.91 -7.67
N GLU A 94 -14.12 6.16 -7.56
CA GLU A 94 -14.31 6.86 -6.29
C GLU A 94 -15.41 6.25 -5.42
N ARG A 95 -16.51 5.83 -6.05
CA ARG A 95 -17.64 5.22 -5.36
C ARG A 95 -17.27 3.84 -4.84
N ALA A 96 -16.51 3.09 -5.62
CA ALA A 96 -15.94 1.81 -5.22
C ALA A 96 -15.07 1.96 -3.96
N PHE A 97 -14.15 2.94 -3.91
CA PHE A 97 -13.33 3.17 -2.72
C PHE A 97 -14.15 3.53 -1.47
N CYS A 98 -15.17 4.37 -1.60
CA CYS A 98 -16.10 4.66 -0.50
C CYS A 98 -16.75 3.37 0.05
N LEU A 99 -17.27 2.52 -0.84
CA LEU A 99 -17.92 1.27 -0.45
C LEU A 99 -16.92 0.24 0.10
N LEU A 100 -15.69 0.22 -0.40
CA LEU A 100 -14.62 -0.65 0.10
C LEU A 100 -14.19 -0.25 1.52
N VAL A 101 -14.04 1.04 1.82
CA VAL A 101 -13.73 1.53 3.18
C VAL A 101 -14.84 1.12 4.16
N VAL A 102 -16.09 1.34 3.78
CA VAL A 102 -17.25 0.89 4.58
C VAL A 102 -17.23 -0.63 4.76
N GLY A 103 -17.10 -1.38 3.68
CA GLY A 103 -17.12 -2.84 3.71
C GLY A 103 -16.02 -3.44 4.57
N HIS A 104 -14.78 -2.95 4.45
CA HIS A 104 -13.63 -3.49 5.17
C HIS A 104 -13.58 -3.08 6.64
N THR A 105 -14.01 -1.86 6.98
CA THR A 105 -14.12 -1.48 8.40
C THR A 105 -15.20 -2.29 9.10
N LEU A 106 -16.34 -2.54 8.44
CA LEU A 106 -17.36 -3.44 8.95
C LEU A 106 -16.85 -4.88 9.08
N LEU A 107 -16.15 -5.37 8.04
CA LEU A 107 -15.52 -6.69 8.04
C LEU A 107 -14.58 -6.86 9.23
N ALA A 108 -13.70 -5.89 9.48
CA ALA A 108 -12.76 -5.88 10.61
C ALA A 108 -13.49 -5.97 11.97
N GLY A 109 -14.58 -5.20 12.14
CA GLY A 109 -15.40 -5.22 13.35
C GLY A 109 -16.11 -6.53 13.59
N VAL A 110 -16.80 -7.04 12.56
CA VAL A 110 -17.53 -8.31 12.64
C VAL A 110 -16.56 -9.46 12.91
N GLY A 111 -15.40 -9.48 12.25
CA GLY A 111 -14.37 -10.48 12.49
C GLY A 111 -13.86 -10.45 13.93
N THR A 112 -13.56 -9.25 14.45
CA THR A 112 -13.11 -9.06 15.84
C THR A 112 -14.18 -9.53 16.83
N TRP A 113 -15.43 -9.17 16.58
CA TRP A 113 -16.56 -9.62 17.37
C TRP A 113 -16.68 -11.14 17.37
N LEU A 114 -16.67 -11.78 16.19
CA LEU A 114 -16.79 -13.24 16.06
C LEU A 114 -15.65 -13.97 16.75
N TYR A 115 -14.42 -13.47 16.61
CA TYR A 115 -13.26 -14.00 17.32
C TYR A 115 -13.45 -13.93 18.84
N CYS A 116 -13.76 -12.75 19.39
CA CYS A 116 -13.99 -12.58 20.83
C CYS A 116 -15.17 -13.42 21.33
N ARG A 117 -16.25 -13.55 20.55
CA ARG A 117 -17.39 -14.44 20.87
C ARG A 117 -16.99 -15.91 20.87
N GLY A 118 -16.14 -16.34 19.94
CA GLY A 118 -15.57 -17.69 19.91
C GLY A 118 -14.66 -17.99 21.11
N ARG A 119 -14.10 -16.95 21.73
CA ARG A 119 -13.38 -16.99 23.01
C ARG A 119 -14.29 -16.78 24.23
N GLU A 120 -15.60 -16.86 24.06
CA GLU A 120 -16.60 -16.75 25.14
C GLU A 120 -16.60 -15.39 25.87
N CYS A 121 -16.11 -14.31 25.25
CA CYS A 121 -16.26 -12.95 25.77
C CYS A 121 -17.73 -12.52 25.76
N SER A 122 -18.17 -11.65 26.68
CA SER A 122 -19.53 -11.09 26.67
C SER A 122 -19.82 -10.27 25.40
N VAL A 123 -21.11 -10.02 25.12
CA VAL A 123 -21.57 -9.26 23.93
C VAL A 123 -21.00 -7.85 23.95
N GLU A 124 -21.02 -7.23 25.12
CA GLU A 124 -20.50 -5.89 25.38
C GLU A 124 -18.98 -5.82 25.19
N ALA A 125 -18.25 -6.81 25.73
CA ALA A 125 -16.81 -6.93 25.53
C ALA A 125 -16.43 -7.10 24.05
N CYS A 126 -17.25 -7.81 23.28
CA CYS A 126 -17.03 -7.95 21.83
C CYS A 126 -17.26 -6.62 21.10
N GLY A 127 -18.27 -5.85 21.51
CA GLY A 127 -18.49 -4.49 20.99
C GLY A 127 -17.33 -3.56 21.28
N VAL A 128 -16.78 -3.60 22.50
CA VAL A 128 -15.60 -2.82 22.88
C VAL A 128 -14.40 -3.18 22.02
N ALA A 129 -14.08 -4.47 21.87
CA ALA A 129 -12.95 -4.90 21.03
C ALA A 129 -13.13 -4.48 19.57
N ALA A 130 -14.34 -4.63 19.01
CA ALA A 130 -14.63 -4.21 17.65
C ALA A 130 -14.41 -2.70 17.46
N MET A 131 -14.90 -1.87 18.40
CA MET A 131 -14.72 -0.41 18.32
C MET A 131 -13.26 0.01 18.50
N VAL A 132 -12.54 -0.58 19.46
CA VAL A 132 -11.10 -0.31 19.66
C VAL A 132 -10.30 -0.64 18.39
N PHE A 133 -10.63 -1.74 17.71
CA PHE A 133 -9.91 -2.15 16.51
C PHE A 133 -10.24 -1.30 15.28
N ILE A 134 -11.51 -0.94 15.06
CA ILE A 134 -11.92 -0.18 13.87
C ILE A 134 -11.67 1.33 14.01
N ALA A 135 -12.00 1.89 15.18
CA ALA A 135 -11.94 3.32 15.44
C ALA A 135 -10.67 3.74 16.19
N GLY A 136 -9.77 2.80 16.47
CA GLY A 136 -8.44 3.11 16.98
C GLY A 136 -7.68 4.01 16.00
N GLY A 137 -7.05 5.05 16.53
CA GLY A 137 -6.40 6.10 15.74
C GLY A 137 -5.34 5.58 14.75
N THR A 138 -4.72 4.44 15.03
CA THR A 138 -3.79 3.77 14.11
C THR A 138 -4.42 3.41 12.76
N GLY A 139 -5.69 2.99 12.72
CA GLY A 139 -6.38 2.72 11.46
C GLY A 139 -6.86 3.98 10.77
N LEU A 140 -7.41 4.93 11.55
CA LEU A 140 -7.98 6.17 11.03
C LEU A 140 -6.94 7.06 10.35
N VAL A 141 -5.71 7.15 10.88
CA VAL A 141 -4.64 7.93 10.24
C VAL A 141 -4.21 7.33 8.90
N HIS A 142 -4.31 6.01 8.72
CA HIS A 142 -4.02 5.34 7.43
C HIS A 142 -5.14 5.55 6.41
N LEU A 143 -6.39 5.66 6.86
CA LEU A 143 -7.49 6.10 5.99
C LEU A 143 -7.28 7.55 5.54
N HIS A 144 -6.89 8.43 6.46
CA HIS A 144 -6.59 9.84 6.16
C HIS A 144 -5.50 9.99 5.09
N GLU A 145 -4.37 9.31 5.29
CA GLU A 145 -3.24 9.31 4.34
C GLU A 145 -3.54 8.53 3.04
N GLY A 146 -4.69 7.86 2.98
CA GLY A 146 -5.12 7.14 1.81
C GLY A 146 -4.36 5.84 1.56
N GLN A 147 -3.73 5.28 2.59
CA GLN A 147 -3.09 3.95 2.60
C GLN A 147 -4.13 2.84 2.80
N LEU A 148 -5.20 2.87 2.00
CA LEU A 148 -6.40 2.04 2.16
C LEU A 148 -6.10 0.53 2.11
N VAL A 149 -5.12 0.14 1.29
CA VAL A 149 -4.68 -1.25 1.11
C VAL A 149 -4.26 -1.90 2.43
N ILE A 150 -3.62 -1.13 3.33
CA ILE A 150 -3.22 -1.62 4.66
C ILE A 150 -4.45 -1.94 5.52
N VAL A 151 -5.43 -1.03 5.52
CA VAL A 151 -6.68 -1.20 6.28
C VAL A 151 -7.50 -2.38 5.74
N PHE A 152 -7.53 -2.55 4.42
CA PHE A 152 -8.22 -3.68 3.79
C PHE A 152 -7.55 -5.01 4.14
N ALA A 153 -6.21 -5.05 4.17
CA ALA A 153 -5.46 -6.28 4.47
C ALA A 153 -5.61 -6.70 5.94
N ILE A 154 -5.58 -5.76 6.90
CA ILE A 154 -5.75 -6.10 8.31
C ILE A 154 -7.20 -6.48 8.65
N ALA A 155 -8.20 -6.07 7.86
CA ALA A 155 -9.60 -6.43 8.11
C ALA A 155 -9.85 -7.96 8.10
N TRP A 156 -9.01 -8.72 7.39
CA TRP A 156 -9.09 -10.19 7.33
C TRP A 156 -8.49 -10.90 8.54
N TRP A 157 -7.61 -10.25 9.29
CA TRP A 157 -6.88 -10.84 10.42
C TRP A 157 -7.79 -11.48 11.48
N PRO A 158 -8.85 -10.80 11.97
CA PRO A 158 -9.73 -11.39 12.97
C PRO A 158 -10.50 -12.62 12.45
N TRP A 159 -10.84 -12.65 11.16
CA TRP A 159 -11.52 -13.78 10.52
C TRP A 159 -10.61 -15.00 10.40
N ILE A 160 -9.34 -14.78 10.06
CA ILE A 160 -8.32 -15.83 10.00
C ILE A 160 -8.19 -16.49 11.38
N LEU A 161 -8.05 -15.69 12.45
CA LEU A 161 -7.96 -16.21 13.83
C LEU A 161 -9.24 -16.93 14.27
N TRP A 162 -10.41 -16.36 13.96
CA TRP A 162 -11.69 -16.99 14.26
C TRP A 162 -11.85 -18.34 13.56
N GLN A 163 -11.47 -18.43 12.28
CA GLN A 163 -11.52 -19.68 11.52
C GLN A 163 -10.50 -20.69 12.04
N LEU A 164 -9.31 -20.23 12.42
CA LEU A 164 -8.27 -21.06 13.03
C LEU A 164 -8.74 -21.70 14.33
N ASP A 165 -9.44 -20.95 15.19
CA ASP A 165 -10.06 -21.45 16.43
C ASP A 165 -11.14 -22.50 16.19
N ARG A 166 -11.89 -22.39 15.09
CA ARG A 166 -12.89 -23.39 14.73
C ARG A 166 -12.24 -24.67 14.23
N LEU A 167 -11.19 -24.52 13.42
CA LEU A 167 -10.42 -25.65 12.89
C LEU A 167 -9.67 -26.42 13.98
N SER A 168 -9.15 -25.74 14.99
CA SER A 168 -8.44 -26.37 16.10
C SER A 168 -9.33 -27.29 16.94
N ARG A 169 -10.61 -26.92 17.08
CA ARG A 169 -11.63 -27.68 17.81
C ARG A 169 -12.28 -28.77 16.95
N CYS A 170 -12.60 -28.47 15.69
CA CYS A 170 -13.38 -29.35 14.82
C CYS A 170 -12.89 -29.30 13.37
N ARG A 171 -12.05 -30.28 12.97
CA ARG A 171 -11.47 -30.36 11.62
C ARG A 171 -12.50 -30.73 10.57
N SER A 172 -12.54 -29.98 9.47
CA SER A 172 -13.33 -30.31 8.28
C SER A 172 -12.63 -29.80 7.03
N ALA A 173 -12.82 -30.52 5.92
CA ALA A 173 -12.40 -30.07 4.60
C ALA A 173 -12.85 -28.63 4.30
N GLY A 174 -14.13 -28.33 4.55
CA GLY A 174 -14.66 -26.98 4.34
C GLY A 174 -14.08 -25.92 5.28
N GLY A 175 -13.67 -26.31 6.48
CA GLY A 175 -12.94 -25.41 7.36
C GLY A 175 -11.55 -25.04 6.84
N LEU A 176 -10.84 -26.01 6.25
CA LEU A 176 -9.50 -25.82 5.67
C LEU A 176 -9.58 -24.93 4.43
N ALA A 177 -10.55 -25.23 3.56
CA ALA A 177 -10.89 -24.38 2.42
C ALA A 177 -11.19 -22.94 2.87
N GLY A 178 -12.00 -22.77 3.93
CA GLY A 178 -12.28 -21.45 4.50
C GLY A 178 -11.04 -20.71 4.98
N LEU A 179 -10.10 -21.38 5.66
CA LEU A 179 -8.85 -20.75 6.09
C LEU A 179 -7.95 -20.39 4.89
N ALA A 180 -7.84 -21.28 3.91
CA ALA A 180 -7.09 -21.02 2.68
C ALA A 180 -7.64 -19.82 1.91
N ALA A 181 -8.96 -19.73 1.77
CA ALA A 181 -9.62 -18.61 1.11
C ALA A 181 -9.36 -17.28 1.85
N LEU A 182 -9.42 -17.25 3.18
CA LEU A 182 -9.13 -16.04 3.96
C LEU A 182 -7.68 -15.58 3.81
N LEU A 183 -6.71 -16.51 3.82
CA LEU A 183 -5.30 -16.20 3.59
C LEU A 183 -5.06 -15.70 2.15
N ALA A 184 -5.68 -16.34 1.17
CA ALA A 184 -5.59 -15.91 -0.22
C ALA A 184 -6.20 -14.51 -0.41
N LEU A 185 -7.37 -14.24 0.19
CA LEU A 185 -8.01 -12.93 0.15
C LEU A 185 -7.13 -11.86 0.78
N GLN A 186 -6.54 -12.11 1.95
CA GLN A 186 -5.62 -11.17 2.60
C GLN A 186 -4.40 -10.85 1.72
N PHE A 187 -3.84 -11.86 1.03
CA PHE A 187 -2.72 -11.65 0.11
C PHE A 187 -3.13 -10.81 -1.11
N LEU A 188 -4.27 -11.17 -1.72
CA LEU A 188 -4.77 -10.54 -2.94
C LEU A 188 -5.14 -9.07 -2.77
N VAL A 189 -5.38 -8.59 -1.54
CA VAL A 189 -5.56 -7.16 -1.26
C VAL A 189 -4.43 -6.32 -1.85
N GLY A 190 -3.20 -6.84 -1.87
CA GLY A 190 -2.03 -6.12 -2.39
C GLY A 190 -1.05 -5.65 -1.31
N PHE A 191 -1.13 -6.21 -0.09
CA PHE A 191 -0.18 -5.91 1.00
C PHE A 191 0.39 -7.20 1.65
N PRO A 192 1.27 -7.95 0.94
CA PRO A 192 1.65 -9.32 1.30
C PRO A 192 2.32 -9.49 2.67
N ILE A 193 2.94 -8.44 3.23
CA ILE A 193 3.62 -8.50 4.53
C ILE A 193 2.70 -9.01 5.66
N PHE A 194 1.41 -8.68 5.64
CA PHE A 194 0.47 -9.18 6.64
C PHE A 194 0.23 -10.67 6.52
N THR A 195 0.13 -11.19 5.29
CA THR A 195 0.02 -12.64 5.05
C THR A 195 1.31 -13.36 5.42
N LEU A 196 2.49 -12.75 5.20
CA LEU A 196 3.76 -13.30 5.64
C LEU A 196 3.81 -13.41 7.18
N VAL A 197 3.40 -12.37 7.90
CA VAL A 197 3.31 -12.40 9.36
C VAL A 197 2.35 -13.51 9.81
N MET A 198 1.27 -13.76 9.08
CA MET A 198 0.36 -14.89 9.37
C MET A 198 1.06 -16.24 9.25
N ALA A 199 1.87 -16.43 8.23
CA ALA A 199 2.58 -17.67 8.00
C ALA A 199 3.46 -18.05 9.22
N TRP A 200 3.97 -17.06 9.94
CA TRP A 200 4.75 -17.25 11.17
C TRP A 200 3.90 -17.31 12.44
N LEU A 201 2.84 -16.50 12.56
CA LEU A 201 2.00 -16.47 13.76
C LEU A 201 1.06 -17.68 13.89
N ILE A 202 0.54 -18.21 12.77
CA ILE A 202 -0.42 -19.32 12.78
C ILE A 202 0.16 -20.59 13.44
N PRO A 203 1.37 -21.07 13.08
CA PRO A 203 1.98 -22.22 13.74
C PRO A 203 2.14 -21.99 15.26
N VAL A 204 2.66 -20.84 15.67
CA VAL A 204 2.86 -20.51 17.08
C VAL A 204 1.53 -20.48 17.82
N TYR A 205 0.51 -19.85 17.24
CA TYR A 205 -0.83 -19.79 17.81
C TYR A 205 -1.44 -21.18 18.01
N LEU A 206 -1.30 -22.07 17.01
CA LEU A 206 -1.77 -23.46 17.12
C LEU A 206 -1.03 -24.24 18.20
N LEU A 207 0.29 -24.06 18.32
CA LEU A 207 1.08 -24.66 19.40
C LEU A 207 0.59 -24.20 20.78
N VAL A 208 0.18 -22.94 20.93
CA VAL A 208 -0.26 -22.40 22.22
C VAL A 208 -1.69 -22.82 22.56
N PHE A 209 -2.64 -22.64 21.65
CA PHE A 209 -4.08 -22.79 21.94
C PHE A 209 -4.66 -24.15 21.54
N SER A 210 -3.97 -24.91 20.71
CA SER A 210 -4.54 -26.08 20.06
C SER A 210 -3.77 -27.37 20.31
N VAL A 211 -2.50 -27.28 20.73
CA VAL A 211 -1.68 -28.44 21.06
C VAL A 211 -1.93 -28.86 22.51
N ASP A 212 -2.23 -30.13 22.68
CA ASP A 212 -2.18 -30.75 24.01
C ASP A 212 -0.73 -31.07 24.34
N TRP A 213 -0.16 -30.33 25.28
CA TRP A 213 1.24 -30.46 25.68
C TRP A 213 1.49 -31.66 26.59
N SER A 214 0.44 -32.29 27.13
CA SER A 214 0.57 -33.53 27.91
C SER A 214 0.87 -34.73 27.01
N GLU A 215 0.44 -34.69 25.75
CA GLU A 215 0.70 -35.71 24.73
C GLU A 215 1.50 -35.14 23.55
N ARG A 216 2.74 -34.70 23.81
CA ARG A 216 3.67 -34.25 22.77
C ARG A 216 3.74 -35.33 21.66
N LEU A 217 3.46 -34.93 20.41
CA LEU A 217 3.46 -35.77 19.20
C LEU A 217 2.27 -36.74 19.00
N SER A 218 1.15 -36.57 19.71
CA SER A 218 -0.09 -37.31 19.39
C SER A 218 -0.53 -37.10 17.93
N ARG A 219 -1.23 -38.10 17.35
CA ARG A 219 -1.78 -38.01 15.98
C ARG A 219 -2.63 -36.74 15.80
N GLY A 220 -3.39 -36.36 16.83
CA GLY A 220 -4.19 -35.14 16.81
C GLY A 220 -3.37 -33.86 16.69
N ASN A 221 -2.21 -33.76 17.33
CA ASN A 221 -1.35 -32.58 17.19
C ASN A 221 -0.74 -32.49 15.77
N ARG A 222 -0.29 -33.61 15.21
CA ARG A 222 0.25 -33.68 13.84
C ARG A 222 -0.80 -33.29 12.79
N ASP A 223 -2.02 -33.80 12.94
CA ASP A 223 -3.12 -33.48 12.03
C ASP A 223 -3.49 -31.97 12.04
N ARG A 224 -3.37 -31.28 13.17
CA ARG A 224 -3.64 -29.83 13.28
C ARG A 224 -2.60 -29.02 12.51
N LEU A 225 -1.33 -29.37 12.66
CA LEU A 225 -0.23 -28.74 11.94
C LEU A 225 -0.34 -29.03 10.43
N ALA A 226 -0.65 -30.27 10.05
CA ALA A 226 -0.87 -30.66 8.66
C ALA A 226 -2.06 -29.92 8.02
N ALA A 227 -3.15 -29.71 8.78
CA ALA A 227 -4.30 -28.92 8.36
C ALA A 227 -3.93 -27.45 8.06
N ALA A 228 -3.17 -26.82 8.94
CA ALA A 228 -2.71 -25.45 8.74
C ALA A 228 -1.76 -25.34 7.54
N ALA A 229 -0.80 -26.26 7.43
CA ALA A 229 0.11 -26.34 6.30
C ALA A 229 -0.64 -26.58 4.97
N GLY A 230 -1.62 -27.49 4.96
CA GLY A 230 -2.46 -27.74 3.77
C GLY A 230 -3.29 -26.53 3.36
N SER A 231 -3.79 -25.74 4.33
CA SER A 231 -4.50 -24.49 4.05
C SER A 231 -3.56 -23.43 3.47
N ALA A 232 -2.33 -23.34 3.96
CA ALA A 232 -1.31 -22.43 3.43
C ALA A 232 -0.89 -22.81 2.00
N VAL A 233 -0.66 -24.10 1.72
CA VAL A 233 -0.36 -24.59 0.36
C VAL A 233 -1.51 -24.29 -0.60
N LEU A 234 -2.74 -24.54 -0.17
CA LEU A 234 -3.93 -24.23 -0.97
C LEU A 234 -4.06 -22.72 -1.24
N ALA A 235 -3.78 -21.88 -0.23
CA ALA A 235 -3.78 -20.43 -0.38
C ALA A 235 -2.70 -19.94 -1.37
N LEU A 236 -1.47 -20.47 -1.28
CA LEU A 236 -0.39 -20.19 -2.23
C LEU A 236 -0.80 -20.58 -3.65
N GLY A 237 -1.43 -21.74 -3.81
CA GLY A 237 -2.01 -22.16 -5.08
C GLY A 237 -3.06 -21.18 -5.60
N MET A 238 -3.99 -20.72 -4.75
CA MET A 238 -5.03 -19.76 -5.13
C MET A 238 -4.47 -18.40 -5.59
N VAL A 239 -3.33 -17.96 -5.06
CA VAL A 239 -2.71 -16.67 -5.44
C VAL A 239 -1.61 -16.79 -6.49
N ALA A 240 -1.37 -18.00 -7.04
CA ALA A 240 -0.29 -18.28 -7.98
C ALA A 240 -0.35 -17.40 -9.25
N ALA A 241 -1.52 -17.01 -9.73
CA ALA A 241 -1.71 -16.11 -10.87
C ALA A 241 -0.99 -14.75 -10.71
N VAL A 242 -0.77 -14.32 -9.47
CA VAL A 242 -0.10 -13.06 -9.16
C VAL A 242 1.27 -13.30 -8.53
N LEU A 243 1.36 -14.28 -7.62
CA LEU A 243 2.61 -14.59 -6.93
C LEU A 243 3.69 -15.12 -7.88
N TRP A 244 3.34 -15.98 -8.84
CA TRP A 244 4.30 -16.55 -9.77
C TRP A 244 4.95 -15.48 -10.66
N PRO A 245 4.19 -14.67 -11.43
CA PRO A 245 4.81 -13.61 -12.22
C PRO A 245 5.55 -12.59 -11.36
N ALA A 246 5.09 -12.32 -10.14
CA ALA A 246 5.82 -11.45 -9.21
C ALA A 246 7.19 -12.01 -8.83
N VAL A 247 7.28 -13.32 -8.53
CA VAL A 247 8.56 -14.01 -8.25
C VAL A 247 9.47 -14.00 -9.48
N ASP A 248 8.94 -14.31 -10.66
CA ASP A 248 9.72 -14.33 -11.91
C ASP A 248 10.24 -12.94 -12.31
N PHE A 249 9.53 -11.88 -11.91
CA PHE A 249 9.94 -10.50 -12.17
C PHE A 249 10.98 -9.97 -11.16
N LEU A 250 11.21 -10.64 -10.03
CA LEU A 250 12.11 -10.12 -8.98
C LEU A 250 13.55 -9.93 -9.45
N ASP A 251 14.04 -10.79 -10.33
CA ASP A 251 15.39 -10.69 -10.90
C ASP A 251 15.50 -9.55 -11.94
N GLN A 252 14.36 -9.05 -12.41
CA GLN A 252 14.23 -8.02 -13.43
C GLN A 252 13.85 -6.65 -12.86
N ALA A 253 13.42 -6.59 -11.61
CA ALA A 253 13.14 -5.35 -10.89
C ALA A 253 14.42 -4.85 -10.23
N HIS A 254 14.62 -3.53 -10.20
CA HIS A 254 15.66 -2.99 -9.34
C HIS A 254 15.20 -3.12 -7.88
N ARG A 255 15.94 -3.88 -7.07
CA ARG A 255 15.75 -3.94 -5.61
C ARG A 255 16.98 -3.37 -4.96
N GLY A 256 16.81 -2.19 -4.38
CA GLY A 256 17.80 -1.64 -3.48
C GLY A 256 18.10 -2.62 -2.34
N GLU A 257 19.38 -2.92 -2.09
CA GLU A 257 19.77 -3.66 -0.89
C GLU A 257 19.37 -2.83 0.34
N LEU A 258 18.37 -3.31 1.08
CA LEU A 258 18.00 -2.72 2.35
C LEU A 258 19.03 -3.15 3.38
N SER A 259 19.91 -2.23 3.77
CA SER A 259 20.75 -2.46 4.93
C SER A 259 19.85 -2.56 6.17
N LEU A 260 20.28 -3.36 7.15
CA LEU A 260 19.58 -3.45 8.42
C LEU A 260 19.39 -2.06 9.07
N SER A 261 20.41 -1.19 8.98
CA SER A 261 20.35 0.17 9.54
C SER A 261 19.30 1.05 8.87
N LEU A 262 19.12 0.92 7.55
CA LEU A 262 18.08 1.66 6.82
C LEU A 262 16.68 1.10 7.08
N ALA A 263 16.55 -0.22 7.23
CA ALA A 263 15.27 -0.82 7.62
C ALA A 263 14.91 -0.45 9.07
N GLU A 264 15.91 -0.36 9.95
CA GLU A 264 15.74 0.02 11.36
C GLU A 264 15.38 1.51 11.53
N SER A 265 15.82 2.40 10.63
CA SER A 265 15.44 3.82 10.66
C SER A 265 13.93 4.05 10.50
N HIS A 266 13.19 3.05 10.02
CA HIS A 266 11.73 3.04 9.92
C HIS A 266 11.06 2.43 11.17
N SER A 267 11.72 2.50 12.32
CA SER A 267 11.14 2.15 13.62
C SER A 267 10.36 3.31 14.23
N VAL A 268 9.47 3.02 15.19
CA VAL A 268 8.71 4.03 15.92
C VAL A 268 9.59 4.59 17.05
N PRO A 269 9.91 5.90 17.07
CA PRO A 269 10.73 6.45 18.13
C PRO A 269 10.03 6.34 19.48
N ALA A 270 10.80 6.11 20.55
CA ALA A 270 10.27 5.77 21.87
C ALA A 270 9.23 6.78 22.41
N LEU A 271 9.43 8.08 22.19
CA LEU A 271 8.52 9.13 22.65
C LEU A 271 7.14 9.10 21.95
N HIS A 272 7.08 8.59 20.71
CA HIS A 272 5.80 8.48 19.98
C HIS A 272 4.86 7.44 20.60
N TRP A 273 5.34 6.52 21.45
CA TRP A 273 4.47 5.59 22.19
C TRP A 273 3.59 6.27 23.23
N LEU A 274 3.95 7.48 23.68
CA LEU A 274 3.10 8.28 24.57
C LEU A 274 1.79 8.71 23.87
N ARG A 275 1.78 8.73 22.53
CA ARG A 275 0.58 8.97 21.71
C ARG A 275 -0.47 7.87 21.81
N ALA A 276 -0.12 6.72 22.41
CA ALA A 276 -1.09 5.70 22.76
C ALA A 276 -2.19 6.24 23.68
N ILE A 277 -1.82 7.17 24.58
CA ILE A 277 -2.73 7.80 25.54
C ILE A 277 -3.32 9.09 24.97
N VAL A 278 -2.47 10.00 24.48
CA VAL A 278 -2.87 11.30 23.93
C VAL A 278 -2.36 11.45 22.50
N PRO A 279 -3.17 11.09 21.47
CA PRO A 279 -2.71 11.04 20.09
C PRO A 279 -2.14 12.34 19.52
N GLY A 280 -2.62 13.51 19.95
CA GLY A 280 -2.14 14.83 19.52
C GLY A 280 -0.99 15.40 20.36
N LEU A 281 -0.26 14.58 21.12
CA LEU A 281 0.97 15.00 21.85
C LEU A 281 1.95 15.80 20.97
N PHE A 282 2.01 15.47 19.67
CA PHE A 282 2.87 16.12 18.68
C PHE A 282 2.07 17.00 17.69
N GLY A 283 0.91 17.51 18.11
CA GLY A 283 -0.04 18.20 17.25
C GLY A 283 -0.94 17.26 16.47
N ASP A 284 -1.89 17.82 15.74
CA ASP A 284 -2.83 17.07 14.92
C ASP A 284 -2.09 16.52 13.69
N PRO A 285 -1.98 15.19 13.51
CA PRO A 285 -1.30 14.60 12.36
C PRO A 285 -1.89 15.02 11.00
N VAL A 286 -3.15 15.44 10.98
CA VAL A 286 -3.88 15.82 9.78
C VAL A 286 -3.66 17.29 9.41
N GLY A 287 -3.71 18.19 10.39
CA GLY A 287 -3.46 19.62 10.19
C GLY A 287 -1.99 20.02 10.03
N GLU A 288 -1.76 21.30 9.70
CA GLU A 288 -0.43 21.93 9.62
C GLU A 288 0.24 22.13 11.01
N THR A 289 -0.35 21.57 12.06
CA THR A 289 0.07 21.77 13.45
C THR A 289 1.00 20.66 13.94
N TYR A 290 1.18 19.59 13.17
CA TYR A 290 2.03 18.47 13.52
C TYR A 290 3.53 18.82 13.47
N TRP A 291 4.26 18.47 14.53
CA TRP A 291 5.68 18.82 14.72
C TRP A 291 6.57 17.63 15.13
N GLY A 292 6.03 16.40 15.06
CA GLY A 292 6.77 15.17 15.36
C GLY A 292 7.50 14.59 14.14
N ASP A 293 7.65 13.26 14.11
CA ASP A 293 8.19 12.52 12.96
C ASP A 293 7.40 12.78 11.67
N PRO A 294 8.03 13.23 10.57
CA PRO A 294 7.35 13.57 9.30
C PRO A 294 6.48 12.45 8.73
N GLN A 295 6.80 11.19 9.01
CA GLN A 295 5.95 10.04 8.70
C GLN A 295 4.97 9.78 9.86
N HIS A 296 4.15 10.76 10.20
CA HIS A 296 3.29 10.71 11.39
C HIS A 296 2.33 9.51 11.40
N TRP A 297 1.79 9.13 10.24
CA TRP A 297 0.93 7.95 10.06
C TRP A 297 1.64 6.65 10.41
N ASN A 298 2.96 6.69 10.30
CA ASN A 298 3.92 5.62 10.45
C ASN A 298 4.49 5.52 11.87
N VAL A 299 4.13 6.42 12.79
CA VAL A 299 4.55 6.38 14.19
C VAL A 299 3.37 6.42 15.18
N LEU A 300 2.16 6.79 14.72
CA LEU A 300 0.99 6.86 15.59
C LEU A 300 0.46 5.46 15.95
N PHE A 301 0.63 5.08 17.22
CA PHE A 301 -0.14 4.03 17.85
C PHE A 301 -1.19 4.65 18.77
N HIS A 302 -2.49 4.39 18.53
CA HIS A 302 -3.58 4.81 19.42
C HIS A 302 -4.76 3.85 19.33
N SER A 303 -5.26 3.42 20.50
CA SER A 303 -6.36 2.45 20.64
C SER A 303 -7.54 3.00 21.44
N GLY A 304 -7.55 4.30 21.75
CA GLY A 304 -8.38 4.90 22.81
C GLY A 304 -7.76 4.68 24.18
N ALA A 305 -7.74 5.71 25.02
CA ALA A 305 -7.19 5.63 26.37
C ALA A 305 -8.06 4.71 27.25
N VAL A 306 -9.38 4.74 27.09
CA VAL A 306 -10.27 3.79 27.79
C VAL A 306 -10.01 2.37 27.32
N GLY A 307 -9.73 2.17 26.02
CA GLY A 307 -9.29 0.88 25.47
C GLY A 307 -8.03 0.34 26.16
N LEU A 308 -7.02 1.19 26.38
CA LEU A 308 -5.79 0.84 27.10
C LEU A 308 -6.04 0.52 28.58
N VAL A 309 -6.87 1.31 29.26
CA VAL A 309 -7.24 1.06 30.66
C VAL A 309 -7.94 -0.29 30.80
N LEU A 310 -8.86 -0.62 29.88
CA LEU A 310 -9.52 -1.91 29.84
C LEU A 310 -8.53 -3.03 29.51
N ALA A 311 -7.58 -2.82 28.60
CA ALA A 311 -6.54 -3.81 28.31
C ALA A 311 -5.66 -4.10 29.54
N ALA A 312 -5.28 -3.07 30.29
CA ALA A 312 -4.56 -3.22 31.56
C ALA A 312 -5.38 -3.97 32.62
N CYS A 313 -6.69 -3.71 32.71
CA CYS A 313 -7.60 -4.51 33.54
C CYS A 313 -7.64 -5.99 33.08
N GLY A 314 -7.55 -6.22 31.77
CA GLY A 314 -7.53 -7.54 31.14
C GLY A 314 -6.37 -8.42 31.59
N LEU A 315 -5.23 -7.83 31.96
CA LEU A 315 -4.08 -8.55 32.51
C LEU A 315 -4.40 -9.33 33.81
N PHE A 316 -5.47 -8.94 34.50
CA PHE A 316 -5.95 -9.61 35.72
C PHE A 316 -7.10 -10.60 35.47
N SER A 317 -7.42 -10.90 34.20
CA SER A 317 -8.45 -11.86 33.84
C SER A 317 -8.14 -13.28 34.35
N ARG A 318 -9.19 -14.10 34.51
CA ARG A 318 -9.04 -15.53 34.86
C ARG A 318 -8.51 -16.38 33.70
N ARG A 319 -8.63 -15.86 32.47
CA ARG A 319 -8.18 -16.51 31.23
C ARG A 319 -6.67 -16.33 31.05
N ARG A 320 -5.88 -16.97 31.92
CA ARG A 320 -4.43 -16.75 32.03
C ARG A 320 -3.68 -17.01 30.72
N LEU A 321 -4.05 -18.06 29.98
CA LEU A 321 -3.38 -18.40 28.72
C LEU A 321 -3.59 -17.31 27.67
N GLU A 322 -4.82 -16.84 27.52
CA GLU A 322 -5.19 -15.76 26.60
C GLU A 322 -4.50 -14.45 26.96
N VAL A 323 -4.46 -14.12 28.26
CA VAL A 323 -3.77 -12.94 28.75
C VAL A 323 -2.28 -13.02 28.45
N ILE A 324 -1.63 -14.13 28.83
CA ILE A 324 -0.18 -14.31 28.60
C ILE A 324 0.13 -14.23 27.11
N TRP A 325 -0.63 -14.92 26.27
CA TRP A 325 -0.46 -14.88 24.82
C TRP A 325 -0.53 -13.45 24.27
N TRP A 326 -1.64 -12.75 24.52
CA TRP A 326 -1.83 -11.42 23.94
C TRP A 326 -0.91 -10.36 24.57
N ALA A 327 -0.53 -10.51 25.84
CA ALA A 327 0.47 -9.66 26.46
C ALA A 327 1.87 -9.89 25.88
N VAL A 328 2.27 -11.14 25.63
CA VAL A 328 3.55 -11.48 24.99
C VAL A 328 3.58 -11.01 23.54
N VAL A 329 2.51 -11.22 22.78
CA VAL A 329 2.39 -10.70 21.41
C VAL A 329 2.47 -9.17 21.41
N ALA A 330 1.76 -8.49 22.31
CA ALA A 330 1.82 -7.04 22.41
C ALA A 330 3.23 -6.55 22.76
N ALA A 331 3.89 -7.14 23.76
CA ALA A 331 5.25 -6.78 24.15
C ALA A 331 6.27 -7.05 23.02
N GLY A 332 6.14 -8.18 22.32
CA GLY A 332 6.98 -8.52 21.18
C GLY A 332 6.80 -7.55 20.02
N LEU A 333 5.57 -7.15 19.71
CA LEU A 333 5.27 -6.16 18.66
C LEU A 333 5.75 -4.75 19.02
N ILE A 334 5.59 -4.32 20.28
CA ILE A 334 6.18 -3.06 20.77
C ILE A 334 7.69 -3.12 20.61
N SER A 335 8.34 -4.18 21.07
CA SER A 335 9.78 -4.35 20.95
C SER A 335 10.25 -4.40 19.50
N TYR A 336 9.50 -5.03 18.60
CA TYR A 336 9.81 -5.06 17.17
C TYR A 336 9.66 -3.67 16.53
N CYS A 337 8.59 -2.95 16.87
CA CYS A 337 8.34 -1.61 16.33
C CYS A 337 9.30 -0.56 16.90
N LEU A 338 9.90 -0.78 18.07
CA LEU A 338 10.97 0.07 18.63
C LEU A 338 12.32 -0.10 17.91
N GLY A 339 12.47 -1.13 17.06
CA GLY A 339 13.75 -1.48 16.45
C GLY A 339 14.62 -2.35 17.36
N GLY A 340 15.93 -2.35 17.14
CA GLY A 340 16.92 -3.07 17.93
C GLY A 340 16.85 -4.59 17.79
N VAL A 341 17.15 -5.31 18.88
CA VAL A 341 17.43 -6.76 18.83
C VAL A 341 16.30 -7.60 18.25
N VAL A 342 15.05 -7.37 18.66
CA VAL A 342 13.90 -8.16 18.17
C VAL A 342 13.68 -7.91 16.69
N PHE A 343 13.75 -6.66 16.25
CA PHE A 343 13.68 -6.30 14.83
C PHE A 343 14.81 -6.98 14.03
N SER A 344 16.06 -6.84 14.47
CA SER A 344 17.24 -7.40 13.80
C SER A 344 17.19 -8.92 13.70
N ILE A 345 16.72 -9.62 14.75
CA ILE A 345 16.55 -11.08 14.69
C ILE A 345 15.53 -11.46 13.62
N CYS A 346 14.39 -10.77 13.57
CA CYS A 346 13.39 -11.05 12.56
C CYS A 346 13.92 -10.74 11.15
N TYR A 347 14.56 -9.58 10.98
CA TYR A 347 15.11 -9.14 9.70
C TYR A 347 16.16 -10.11 9.15
N LEU A 348 17.09 -10.57 10.00
CA LEU A 348 18.23 -11.39 9.60
C LEU A 348 17.88 -12.88 9.47
N TYR A 349 16.95 -13.40 10.28
CA TYR A 349 16.76 -14.85 10.43
C TYR A 349 15.36 -15.37 10.07
N LEU A 350 14.32 -14.53 9.98
CA LEU A 350 12.99 -14.99 9.59
C LEU A 350 12.80 -14.84 8.06
N PRO A 351 12.65 -15.95 7.31
CA PRO A 351 12.39 -15.91 5.88
C PRO A 351 11.30 -14.91 5.49
N GLY A 352 11.63 -14.05 4.52
CA GLY A 352 10.74 -13.03 3.96
C GLY A 352 10.73 -11.68 4.70
N PHE A 353 11.20 -11.58 5.95
CA PHE A 353 11.19 -10.30 6.68
C PHE A 353 12.18 -9.28 6.09
N SER A 354 13.30 -9.74 5.52
CA SER A 354 14.26 -8.88 4.81
C SER A 354 13.70 -8.27 3.51
N LEU A 355 12.56 -8.77 3.01
CA LEU A 355 11.89 -8.21 1.83
C LEU A 355 11.14 -6.90 2.14
N PHE A 356 10.99 -6.53 3.42
CA PHE A 356 10.16 -5.40 3.82
C PHE A 356 10.91 -4.39 4.70
N ARG A 357 10.72 -3.11 4.40
CA ARG A 357 11.46 -1.97 4.97
C ARG A 357 10.78 -1.21 6.12
N ARG A 358 9.60 -1.65 6.60
CA ARG A 358 8.74 -0.87 7.52
C ARG A 358 8.27 -1.67 8.74
N PRO A 359 9.08 -1.86 9.79
CA PRO A 359 8.68 -2.61 10.98
C PRO A 359 7.44 -2.04 11.68
N MET A 360 7.34 -0.72 11.67
CA MET A 360 6.24 0.08 12.20
C MET A 360 4.83 -0.37 11.76
N VAL A 361 4.65 -0.99 10.58
CA VAL A 361 3.32 -1.38 10.08
C VAL A 361 2.72 -2.53 10.90
N LEU A 362 3.54 -3.27 11.66
CA LEU A 362 3.02 -4.35 12.52
C LEU A 362 2.25 -3.85 13.76
N ARG A 363 2.23 -2.53 14.02
CA ARG A 363 1.38 -1.94 15.07
C ARG A 363 -0.12 -2.21 14.88
N PHE A 364 -0.56 -2.53 13.67
CA PHE A 364 -1.94 -2.95 13.42
C PHE A 364 -2.29 -4.27 14.11
N PHE A 365 -1.34 -5.21 14.21
CA PHE A 365 -1.50 -6.43 15.01
C PHE A 365 -1.50 -6.10 16.50
N LEU A 366 -0.73 -5.10 16.92
CA LEU A 366 -0.73 -4.62 18.31
C LEU A 366 -2.09 -4.02 18.68
N LEU A 367 -2.70 -3.24 17.78
CA LEU A 367 -4.04 -2.68 17.99
C LEU A 367 -5.07 -3.78 18.24
N PHE A 368 -5.01 -4.86 17.46
CA PHE A 368 -5.87 -6.02 17.70
C PHE A 368 -5.57 -6.71 19.04
N ALA A 369 -4.29 -6.91 19.39
CA ALA A 369 -3.91 -7.52 20.67
C ALA A 369 -4.47 -6.70 21.85
N VAL A 370 -4.37 -5.38 21.79
CA VAL A 370 -4.95 -4.45 22.78
C VAL A 370 -6.47 -4.56 22.80
N ALA A 371 -7.14 -4.61 21.64
CA ALA A 371 -8.60 -4.81 21.56
C ALA A 371 -9.06 -6.09 22.26
N VAL A 372 -8.34 -7.20 22.07
CA VAL A 372 -8.66 -8.48 22.72
C VAL A 372 -8.42 -8.41 24.23
N LEU A 373 -7.31 -7.82 24.69
CA LEU A 373 -7.05 -7.59 26.11
C LEU A 373 -8.13 -6.69 26.73
N ALA A 374 -8.60 -5.66 26.01
CA ALA A 374 -9.68 -4.79 26.45
C ALA A 374 -10.99 -5.56 26.64
N ALA A 375 -11.34 -6.47 25.72
CA ALA A 375 -12.48 -7.38 25.90
C ALA A 375 -12.33 -8.27 27.15
N LEU A 376 -11.13 -8.81 27.41
CA LEU A 376 -10.87 -9.61 28.60
C LEU A 376 -10.99 -8.79 29.89
N GLY A 377 -10.57 -7.53 29.88
CA GLY A 377 -10.72 -6.60 31.01
C GLY A 377 -12.16 -6.22 31.28
N CYS A 378 -12.91 -5.96 30.21
CA CYS A 378 -14.34 -5.73 30.22
C CYS A 378 -15.09 -6.90 30.91
N ASP A 379 -14.78 -8.14 30.52
CA ASP A 379 -15.33 -9.35 31.14
C ASP A 379 -14.89 -9.56 32.61
N ALA A 380 -13.63 -9.22 32.93
CA ALA A 380 -13.10 -9.32 34.28
C ALA A 380 -13.81 -8.37 35.25
N LEU A 381 -14.09 -7.14 34.80
CA LEU A 381 -14.86 -6.14 35.56
C LEU A 381 -16.32 -6.55 35.72
N ARG A 382 -16.91 -7.24 34.73
CA ARG A 382 -18.31 -7.70 34.76
C ARG A 382 -18.54 -8.87 35.73
N ARG A 383 -17.68 -9.88 35.70
CA ARG A 383 -17.92 -11.17 36.40
C ARG A 383 -17.35 -11.22 37.82
N ASP A 384 -16.41 -10.36 38.21
CA ASP A 384 -15.58 -10.57 39.40
C ASP A 384 -15.42 -9.30 40.26
N SER A 385 -16.40 -9.00 41.12
CA SER A 385 -16.38 -7.84 42.02
C SER A 385 -15.30 -7.89 43.12
N ASN A 386 -14.61 -9.03 43.28
CA ASN A 386 -13.68 -9.31 44.39
C ASN A 386 -12.18 -9.30 44.02
N ARG A 387 -11.79 -9.19 42.75
CA ARG A 387 -10.37 -9.13 42.38
C ARG A 387 -9.81 -7.73 42.54
N ARG A 388 -9.09 -7.48 43.65
CA ARG A 388 -8.47 -6.18 43.97
C ARG A 388 -7.69 -5.56 42.80
N GLY A 389 -6.97 -6.35 42.00
CA GLY A 389 -6.10 -5.84 40.93
C GLY A 389 -6.79 -4.99 39.85
N SER A 390 -7.85 -5.49 39.21
CA SER A 390 -8.56 -4.75 38.16
C SER A 390 -9.30 -3.51 38.71
N HIS A 391 -9.83 -3.62 39.93
CA HIS A 391 -10.46 -2.48 40.61
C HIS A 391 -9.44 -1.43 41.04
N TRP A 392 -8.21 -1.84 41.42
CA TRP A 392 -7.11 -0.91 41.70
C TRP A 392 -6.64 -0.18 40.45
N VAL A 393 -6.48 -0.88 39.31
CA VAL A 393 -6.15 -0.24 38.04
C VAL A 393 -7.21 0.80 37.70
N LEU A 394 -8.48 0.42 37.74
CA LEU A 394 -9.58 1.35 37.44
C LEU A 394 -9.63 2.53 38.41
N ALA A 395 -9.46 2.30 39.72
CA ALA A 395 -9.47 3.36 40.72
C ALA A 395 -8.28 4.32 40.51
N ALA A 396 -7.08 3.77 40.31
CA ALA A 396 -5.88 4.55 40.03
C ALA A 396 -6.03 5.36 38.75
N THR A 397 -6.53 4.77 37.67
CA THR A 397 -6.73 5.48 36.40
C THR A 397 -7.85 6.51 36.50
N THR A 398 -8.90 6.26 37.29
CA THR A 398 -9.95 7.26 37.54
C THR A 398 -9.40 8.44 38.34
N SER A 399 -8.59 8.19 39.37
CA SER A 399 -7.91 9.26 40.13
C SER A 399 -6.91 10.03 39.26
N LEU A 400 -6.14 9.34 38.41
CA LEU A 400 -5.26 9.97 37.44
C LEU A 400 -6.05 10.75 36.37
N GLY A 401 -7.22 10.25 35.97
CA GLY A 401 -8.15 10.97 35.11
C GLY A 401 -8.65 12.26 35.76
N LEU A 402 -8.93 12.27 37.08
CA LEU A 402 -9.30 13.49 37.78
C LEU A 402 -8.15 14.51 37.80
N ALA A 403 -6.96 14.04 38.13
CA ALA A 403 -5.76 14.88 38.12
C ALA A 403 -5.47 15.40 36.70
N GLY A 404 -5.59 14.56 35.68
CA GLY A 404 -5.42 14.90 34.27
C GLY A 404 -6.47 15.89 33.77
N LEU A 405 -7.72 15.77 34.22
CA LEU A 405 -8.80 16.71 33.91
C LEU A 405 -8.50 18.09 34.50
N VAL A 406 -8.14 18.15 35.79
CA VAL A 406 -7.76 19.40 36.45
C VAL A 406 -6.55 20.03 35.76
N TYR A 407 -5.51 19.23 35.49
CA TYR A 407 -4.31 19.69 34.80
C TYR A 407 -4.61 20.20 33.39
N GLY A 408 -5.44 19.48 32.63
CA GLY A 408 -5.89 19.87 31.30
C GLY A 408 -6.69 21.17 31.33
N ILE A 409 -7.64 21.35 32.27
CA ILE A 409 -8.41 22.60 32.39
C ILE A 409 -7.49 23.79 32.71
N VAL A 410 -6.57 23.61 33.65
CA VAL A 410 -5.61 24.66 34.05
C VAL A 410 -4.71 25.04 32.89
N GLY A 411 -4.20 24.07 32.13
CA GLY A 411 -3.41 24.30 30.92
C GLY A 411 -4.21 24.95 29.79
N TRP A 412 -5.44 24.49 29.56
CA TRP A 412 -6.32 24.97 28.48
C TRP A 412 -6.75 26.43 28.65
N ILE A 413 -7.08 26.84 29.88
CA ILE A 413 -7.45 28.24 30.20
C ILE A 413 -6.22 29.16 30.21
N GLY A 414 -5.00 28.61 30.05
CA GLY A 414 -3.76 29.39 30.00
C GLY A 414 -3.33 29.93 31.36
N LEU A 415 -3.75 29.29 32.46
CA LEU A 415 -3.36 29.67 33.82
C LEU A 415 -1.92 29.23 34.17
N VAL A 416 -1.29 28.43 33.32
CA VAL A 416 0.07 27.89 33.52
C VAL A 416 0.84 27.95 32.21
N ASP A 417 2.04 28.52 32.26
CA ASP A 417 3.00 28.51 31.16
C ASP A 417 3.38 27.07 30.78
N PRO A 418 3.79 26.83 29.52
CA PRO A 418 4.25 25.52 29.11
C PRO A 418 5.33 24.96 30.05
N PRO A 419 5.09 23.77 30.63
CA PRO A 419 5.93 23.21 31.68
C PRO A 419 7.31 22.82 31.14
N VAL A 420 8.28 22.60 32.04
CA VAL A 420 9.67 22.25 31.67
C VAL A 420 9.72 21.00 30.80
N TRP A 421 8.91 19.98 31.09
CA TRP A 421 8.88 18.76 30.29
C TRP A 421 8.36 18.99 28.86
N TRP A 422 7.39 19.89 28.67
CA TRP A 422 6.88 20.25 27.35
C TRP A 422 7.96 20.97 26.55
N ARG A 423 8.61 21.96 27.16
CA ARG A 423 9.72 22.68 26.55
C ARG A 423 10.87 21.74 26.17
N ALA A 424 11.21 20.80 27.06
CA ALA A 424 12.22 19.79 26.76
C ALA A 424 11.79 18.86 25.61
N LEU A 425 10.53 18.43 25.57
CA LEU A 425 9.98 17.61 24.48
C LEU A 425 10.04 18.35 23.14
N VAL A 426 9.59 19.59 23.10
CA VAL A 426 9.66 20.45 21.91
C VAL A 426 11.11 20.62 21.47
N GLN A 427 12.02 20.96 22.39
CA GLN A 427 13.44 21.19 22.07
C GLN A 427 14.18 19.93 21.58
N THR A 428 13.73 18.74 21.98
CA THR A 428 14.35 17.46 21.58
C THR A 428 13.70 16.84 20.34
N SER A 429 12.58 17.39 19.87
CA SER A 429 11.84 16.85 18.74
C SER A 429 12.33 17.42 17.42
N VAL A 430 12.68 16.52 16.50
CA VAL A 430 13.30 16.86 15.21
C VAL A 430 12.41 17.79 14.36
N GLY A 431 11.09 17.64 14.44
CA GLY A 431 10.13 18.43 13.67
C GLY A 431 9.66 19.72 14.35
N ALA A 432 10.22 20.10 15.49
CA ALA A 432 9.71 21.24 16.26
C ALA A 432 9.91 22.60 15.57
N GLY A 433 10.93 22.77 14.71
CA GLY A 433 11.08 23.98 13.88
C GLY A 433 10.87 25.29 14.64
N GLU A 434 9.97 26.15 14.14
CA GLU A 434 9.59 27.41 14.78
C GLU A 434 8.94 27.25 16.16
N LEU A 435 8.25 26.13 16.43
CA LEU A 435 7.67 25.84 17.74
C LEU A 435 8.75 25.82 18.82
N ALA A 436 9.97 25.39 18.52
CA ALA A 436 11.06 25.34 19.50
C ALA A 436 11.54 26.72 19.95
N THR A 437 11.32 27.77 19.15
CA THR A 437 11.83 29.12 19.41
C THR A 437 10.74 30.12 19.79
N ARG A 438 9.49 29.90 19.38
CA ARG A 438 8.36 30.80 19.61
C ARG A 438 7.54 30.43 20.83
N ALA A 439 7.63 31.25 21.87
CA ALA A 439 6.90 31.04 23.13
C ALA A 439 5.38 31.07 22.94
N ASP A 440 4.86 31.92 22.07
CA ASP A 440 3.44 32.04 21.77
C ASP A 440 2.90 30.76 21.11
N LEU A 441 3.61 30.20 20.13
CA LEU A 441 3.27 28.91 19.53
C LEU A 441 3.34 27.76 20.54
N GLN A 442 4.31 27.78 21.47
CA GLN A 442 4.39 26.78 22.53
C GLN A 442 3.19 26.84 23.46
N VAL A 443 2.72 28.04 23.81
CA VAL A 443 1.51 28.25 24.63
C VAL A 443 0.28 27.75 23.89
N GLU A 444 0.12 28.11 22.61
CA GLU A 444 -0.99 27.68 21.76
C GLU A 444 -1.06 26.15 21.65
N ARG A 445 0.04 25.50 21.24
CA ARG A 445 0.11 24.04 21.08
C ARG A 445 -0.06 23.29 22.40
N PHE A 446 0.44 23.86 23.50
CA PHE A 446 0.22 23.28 24.82
C PHE A 446 -1.25 23.39 25.27
N SER A 447 -1.94 24.49 24.93
CA SER A 447 -3.37 24.66 25.19
C SER A 447 -4.21 23.67 24.36
N GLU A 448 -3.90 23.49 23.08
CA GLU A 448 -4.54 22.47 22.22
C GLU A 448 -4.39 21.06 22.79
N LEU A 449 -3.16 20.67 23.17
CA LEU A 449 -2.90 19.40 23.83
C LEU A 449 -3.69 19.26 25.14
N SER A 450 -3.79 20.34 25.91
CA SER A 450 -4.54 20.37 27.16
C SER A 450 -6.03 20.13 26.93
N GLY A 451 -6.59 20.67 25.84
CA GLY A 451 -7.95 20.41 25.39
C GLY A 451 -8.19 18.94 25.07
N GLU A 452 -7.26 18.30 24.36
CA GLU A 452 -7.34 16.86 24.08
C GLU A 452 -7.20 16.00 25.34
N LEU A 453 -6.30 16.39 26.25
CA LEU A 453 -6.14 15.75 27.55
C LEU A 453 -7.44 15.80 28.36
N ILE A 454 -8.20 16.90 28.30
CA ILE A 454 -9.53 17.01 28.93
C ILE A 454 -10.47 15.93 28.38
N VAL A 455 -10.49 15.69 27.06
CA VAL A 455 -11.34 14.67 26.44
C VAL A 455 -10.96 13.28 26.94
N VAL A 456 -9.67 12.94 26.86
CA VAL A 456 -9.11 11.66 27.32
C VAL A 456 -9.39 11.44 28.81
N ALA A 457 -9.09 12.43 29.65
CA ALA A 457 -9.29 12.39 31.09
C ALA A 457 -10.78 12.24 31.45
N SER A 458 -11.66 12.96 30.75
CA SER A 458 -13.11 12.88 30.92
C SER A 458 -13.64 11.49 30.55
N ALA A 459 -13.13 10.87 29.48
CA ALA A 459 -13.51 9.52 29.10
C ALA A 459 -13.09 8.47 30.15
N VAL A 460 -11.86 8.58 30.67
CA VAL A 460 -11.38 7.71 31.75
C VAL A 460 -12.18 7.90 33.04
N LEU A 461 -12.48 9.14 33.41
CA LEU A 461 -13.35 9.48 34.55
C LEU A 461 -14.76 8.94 34.40
N ALA A 462 -15.39 9.18 33.25
CA ALA A 462 -16.71 8.66 32.93
C ALA A 462 -16.75 7.13 33.02
N SER A 463 -15.70 6.45 32.57
CA SER A 463 -15.57 5.00 32.70
C SER A 463 -15.57 4.55 34.16
N GLY A 464 -14.80 5.24 35.02
CA GLY A 464 -14.77 4.99 36.46
C GLY A 464 -16.13 5.23 37.13
N LEU A 465 -16.80 6.34 36.79
CA LEU A 465 -18.12 6.70 37.32
C LEU A 465 -19.22 5.72 36.90
N VAL A 466 -19.25 5.34 35.61
CA VAL A 466 -20.20 4.36 35.06
C VAL A 466 -20.07 3.03 35.78
N LEU A 467 -18.84 2.54 35.96
CA LEU A 467 -18.58 1.28 36.66
C LEU A 467 -18.86 1.38 38.17
N GLY A 468 -18.50 2.49 38.80
CA GLY A 468 -18.80 2.76 40.21
C GLY A 468 -20.30 2.79 40.49
N PHE A 469 -21.07 3.49 39.66
CA PHE A 469 -22.53 3.55 39.73
C PHE A 469 -23.17 2.19 39.48
N ALA A 470 -22.73 1.48 38.44
CA ALA A 470 -23.21 0.12 38.15
C ALA A 470 -22.95 -0.84 39.31
N ARG A 471 -21.79 -0.72 39.97
CA ARG A 471 -21.47 -1.51 41.17
C ARG A 471 -22.37 -1.13 42.35
N TRP A 472 -22.58 0.16 42.60
CA TRP A 472 -23.47 0.65 43.65
C TRP A 472 -24.91 0.14 43.46
N ARG A 473 -25.41 0.18 42.21
CA ARG A 473 -26.73 -0.34 41.81
C ARG A 473 -26.78 -1.86 41.67
N ARG A 474 -25.66 -2.58 41.82
CA ARG A 474 -25.53 -4.03 41.60
C ARG A 474 -25.98 -4.47 40.19
N GLN A 475 -25.70 -3.66 39.18
CA GLN A 475 -26.03 -3.89 37.77
C GLN A 475 -24.76 -3.89 36.88
N PRO A 476 -23.87 -4.88 37.02
CA PRO A 476 -22.56 -4.88 36.34
C PRO A 476 -22.68 -4.86 34.81
N ASP A 477 -23.68 -5.53 34.25
CA ASP A 477 -23.91 -5.53 32.81
C ASP A 477 -24.26 -4.13 32.25
N VAL A 478 -25.00 -3.32 33.02
CA VAL A 478 -25.35 -1.94 32.61
C VAL A 478 -24.10 -1.06 32.62
N GLY A 479 -23.22 -1.23 33.60
CA GLY A 479 -21.93 -0.54 33.63
C GLY A 479 -21.06 -0.89 32.42
N VAL A 480 -21.03 -2.17 32.07
CA VAL A 480 -20.24 -2.64 30.93
C VAL A 480 -20.82 -2.16 29.59
N ALA A 481 -22.14 -2.13 29.44
CA ALA A 481 -22.79 -1.49 28.29
C ALA A 481 -22.51 0.03 28.24
N GLY A 482 -22.45 0.70 29.39
CA GLY A 482 -22.05 2.11 29.48
C GLY A 482 -20.61 2.36 29.04
N LEU A 483 -19.67 1.45 29.37
CA LEU A 483 -18.28 1.53 28.92
C LEU A 483 -18.16 1.50 27.40
N LEU A 484 -18.95 0.67 26.72
CA LEU A 484 -18.99 0.65 25.25
C LEU A 484 -19.33 2.03 24.68
N GLY A 485 -20.33 2.71 25.27
CA GLY A 485 -20.68 4.07 24.89
C GLY A 485 -19.53 5.06 25.12
N VAL A 486 -18.86 4.99 26.27
CA VAL A 486 -17.72 5.87 26.58
C VAL A 486 -16.55 5.66 25.61
N VAL A 487 -16.14 4.40 25.38
CA VAL A 487 -15.08 4.06 24.41
C VAL A 487 -15.41 4.60 23.03
N ALA A 488 -16.65 4.40 22.59
CA ALA A 488 -17.04 4.84 21.26
C ALA A 488 -17.12 6.36 21.12
N ILE A 489 -17.60 7.07 22.14
CA ILE A 489 -17.62 8.54 22.15
C ILE A 489 -16.20 9.10 22.14
N GLU A 490 -15.30 8.56 22.98
CA GLU A 490 -13.89 8.95 23.00
C GLU A 490 -13.27 8.80 21.60
N LEU A 491 -13.38 7.61 21.00
CA LEU A 491 -12.81 7.34 19.68
C LEU A 491 -13.46 8.18 18.58
N PHE A 492 -14.76 8.48 18.69
CA PHE A 492 -15.44 9.37 17.75
C PHE A 492 -14.93 10.81 17.86
N LEU A 493 -14.81 11.35 19.08
CA LEU A 493 -14.32 12.71 19.30
C LEU A 493 -12.87 12.89 18.84
N LEU A 494 -12.02 11.89 19.09
CA LEU A 494 -10.60 11.95 18.71
C LEU A 494 -10.35 11.61 17.23
N GLY A 495 -11.20 10.77 16.62
CA GLY A 495 -10.93 10.20 15.30
C GLY A 495 -11.77 10.75 14.15
N SER A 496 -12.92 11.38 14.42
CA SER A 496 -13.84 11.83 13.36
C SER A 496 -13.28 12.92 12.47
N SER A 497 -12.38 13.76 12.99
CA SER A 497 -11.62 14.78 12.26
C SER A 497 -10.64 14.19 11.25
N TRP A 498 -10.20 12.95 11.41
CA TRP A 498 -9.23 12.35 10.49
C TRP A 498 -9.87 11.72 9.25
N LEU A 499 -11.19 11.56 9.27
CA LEU A 499 -11.97 10.95 8.20
C LEU A 499 -12.43 12.01 7.17
N GLU A 500 -11.53 12.88 6.74
CA GLU A 500 -11.79 13.88 5.70
C GLU A 500 -11.94 13.24 4.32
N SER A 501 -12.41 14.03 3.34
CA SER A 501 -12.71 13.55 2.00
C SER A 501 -12.50 14.66 0.98
N SER A 502 -11.79 14.35 -0.10
CA SER A 502 -11.62 15.27 -1.23
C SER A 502 -12.47 14.86 -2.42
N THR A 503 -12.43 15.69 -3.47
CA THR A 503 -13.08 15.39 -4.75
C THR A 503 -12.08 15.04 -5.84
N VAL A 504 -12.41 14.06 -6.68
CA VAL A 504 -11.66 13.71 -7.90
C VAL A 504 -11.49 14.93 -8.79
N LYS A 505 -12.56 15.73 -8.95
CA LYS A 505 -12.53 16.95 -9.77
C LYS A 505 -11.40 17.90 -9.38
N GLU A 506 -11.21 18.13 -8.09
CA GLU A 506 -10.15 18.99 -7.58
C GLU A 506 -8.78 18.36 -7.77
N LYS A 507 -8.63 17.09 -7.38
CA LYS A 507 -7.33 16.42 -7.32
C LYS A 507 -6.79 16.03 -8.69
N ALA A 508 -7.68 15.76 -9.65
CA ALA A 508 -7.38 15.52 -11.06
C ALA A 508 -7.30 16.80 -11.90
N ALA A 509 -7.63 17.97 -11.33
CA ALA A 509 -7.63 19.24 -12.07
C ALA A 509 -6.33 19.53 -12.85
N PRO A 510 -5.11 19.29 -12.32
CA PRO A 510 -3.89 19.49 -13.08
C PRO A 510 -3.86 18.70 -14.40
N SER A 511 -4.28 17.44 -14.36
CA SER A 511 -4.33 16.57 -15.53
C SER A 511 -5.41 17.03 -16.52
N HIS A 512 -6.63 17.29 -16.03
CA HIS A 512 -7.74 17.72 -16.88
C HIS A 512 -7.44 19.05 -17.60
N ARG A 513 -6.78 20.00 -16.93
CA ARG A 513 -6.40 21.29 -17.52
C ARG A 513 -5.39 21.16 -18.67
N VAL A 514 -4.45 20.22 -18.53
CA VAL A 514 -3.51 19.90 -19.60
C VAL A 514 -4.23 19.21 -20.75
N ALA A 515 -5.13 18.26 -20.46
CA ALA A 515 -5.97 17.60 -21.46
C ALA A 515 -6.82 18.61 -22.25
N GLU A 516 -7.50 19.54 -21.58
CA GLU A 516 -8.26 20.63 -22.21
C GLU A 516 -7.40 21.45 -23.17
N SER A 517 -6.15 21.72 -22.79
CA SER A 517 -5.25 22.59 -23.56
C SER A 517 -4.58 21.86 -24.74
N LEU A 518 -4.63 20.52 -24.74
CA LEU A 518 -4.10 19.65 -25.79
C LEU A 518 -5.21 18.93 -26.57
N ALA A 519 -6.49 19.26 -26.36
CA ALA A 519 -7.63 18.56 -26.97
C ALA A 519 -7.58 18.52 -28.51
N ASP A 520 -7.09 19.59 -29.14
CA ASP A 520 -6.96 19.69 -30.60
C ASP A 520 -5.65 19.07 -31.14
N ARG A 521 -4.79 18.55 -30.26
CA ARG A 521 -3.50 17.95 -30.61
C ARG A 521 -3.66 16.44 -30.71
N SER A 522 -3.53 15.92 -31.93
CA SER A 522 -3.52 14.47 -32.18
C SER A 522 -2.11 13.97 -32.44
N GLY A 523 -1.82 12.73 -32.05
CA GLY A 523 -0.53 12.08 -32.30
C GLY A 523 -0.10 11.14 -31.18
N ASP A 524 0.94 10.35 -31.44
CA ASP A 524 1.57 9.49 -30.44
C ASP A 524 2.71 10.27 -29.76
N PHE A 525 2.46 10.78 -28.55
CA PHE A 525 3.42 11.55 -27.77
C PHE A 525 3.36 11.22 -26.28
N ARG A 526 4.44 11.56 -25.57
CA ARG A 526 4.48 11.60 -24.11
C ARG A 526 4.36 13.02 -23.56
N LEU A 527 3.85 13.11 -22.35
CA LEU A 527 3.86 14.30 -21.50
C LEU A 527 4.90 14.10 -20.39
N ALA A 528 5.76 15.08 -20.12
CA ALA A 528 6.57 15.08 -18.91
C ALA A 528 6.04 16.10 -17.89
N CYS A 529 6.01 15.72 -16.62
CA CYS A 529 5.77 16.66 -15.52
C CYS A 529 7.11 16.94 -14.85
N LEU A 530 7.64 18.14 -15.07
CA LEU A 530 8.88 18.58 -14.45
C LEU A 530 8.55 19.27 -13.12
N CYS A 531 8.73 18.59 -12.00
CA CYS A 531 8.40 19.13 -10.67
C CYS A 531 9.25 18.47 -9.58
N ASP A 532 9.18 19.03 -8.38
CA ASP A 532 9.74 18.42 -7.18
C ASP A 532 8.96 17.16 -6.78
N GLU A 533 9.64 16.18 -6.18
CA GLU A 533 9.06 14.94 -5.69
C GLU A 533 7.91 15.20 -4.68
N SER A 534 8.03 16.28 -3.90
CA SER A 534 7.05 16.65 -2.87
C SER A 534 5.69 17.11 -3.42
N SER A 535 5.63 17.50 -4.70
CA SER A 535 4.41 17.87 -5.40
C SER A 535 3.46 16.68 -5.59
N LYS A 536 3.98 15.46 -5.72
CA LYS A 536 3.19 14.22 -5.90
C LYS A 536 2.20 14.30 -7.07
N LEU A 537 2.60 14.92 -8.18
CA LEU A 537 1.78 15.09 -9.38
C LEU A 537 1.90 13.94 -10.39
N PHE A 538 2.93 13.09 -10.30
CA PHE A 538 3.40 12.19 -11.36
C PHE A 538 2.31 11.31 -11.99
N ASN A 539 1.75 10.36 -11.23
CA ASN A 539 0.77 9.43 -11.80
C ASN A 539 -0.63 10.06 -11.97
N ARG A 540 -0.87 11.30 -11.51
CA ARG A 540 -2.18 11.96 -11.69
C ARG A 540 -2.50 12.16 -13.16
N PHE A 541 -1.48 12.35 -14.00
CA PHE A 541 -1.64 12.46 -15.44
C PHE A 541 -2.13 11.16 -16.11
N ALA A 542 -2.01 10.01 -15.42
CA ALA A 542 -2.61 8.76 -15.87
C ALA A 542 -4.15 8.81 -15.81
N ILE A 543 -4.77 9.69 -15.02
CA ILE A 543 -6.24 9.85 -14.96
C ILE A 543 -6.79 10.26 -16.34
N ASP A 544 -6.13 11.18 -17.04
CA ASP A 544 -6.47 11.55 -18.43
C ASP A 544 -5.64 10.77 -19.47
N ARG A 545 -5.05 9.64 -19.07
CA ARG A 545 -4.34 8.69 -19.95
C ARG A 545 -3.12 9.28 -20.68
N PHE A 546 -2.48 10.29 -20.10
CA PHE A 546 -1.16 10.74 -20.55
C PHE A 546 -0.10 9.69 -20.22
N GLN A 547 0.82 9.48 -21.15
CA GLN A 547 1.98 8.61 -20.93
C GLN A 547 3.16 9.45 -20.50
N THR A 548 3.67 9.18 -19.30
CA THR A 548 4.76 9.94 -18.69
C THR A 548 6.04 9.11 -18.58
N PRO A 549 7.21 9.76 -18.63
CA PRO A 549 8.48 9.09 -18.36
C PRO A 549 8.80 8.99 -16.86
N GLY A 550 8.13 9.75 -16.00
CA GLY A 550 8.26 9.59 -14.54
C GLY A 550 6.96 9.06 -13.93
N GLY A 551 7.07 8.52 -12.72
CA GLY A 551 5.95 7.92 -12.00
C GLY A 551 6.34 7.51 -10.58
N ALA A 552 5.38 6.91 -9.89
CA ALA A 552 5.57 6.32 -8.57
C ALA A 552 5.11 4.86 -8.60
N GLU A 553 6.07 3.94 -8.58
CA GLU A 553 5.87 2.50 -8.74
C GLU A 553 6.92 1.72 -7.92
N ASP A 554 6.49 0.66 -7.23
CA ASP A 554 7.39 -0.14 -6.39
C ASP A 554 8.18 -1.21 -7.19
N LEU A 555 7.77 -1.50 -8.44
CA LEU A 555 8.42 -2.49 -9.32
C LEU A 555 8.83 -1.88 -10.66
N ILE A 556 9.77 -0.93 -10.62
CA ILE A 556 10.36 -0.36 -11.84
C ILE A 556 11.30 -1.40 -12.48
N PRO A 557 11.19 -1.67 -13.80
CA PRO A 557 12.13 -2.53 -14.51
C PRO A 557 13.58 -2.06 -14.34
N ARG A 558 14.49 -2.97 -13.97
CA ARG A 558 15.91 -2.72 -13.71
C ARG A 558 16.58 -1.91 -14.81
N ARG A 559 16.31 -2.25 -16.06
CA ARG A 559 16.85 -1.57 -17.25
C ARG A 559 16.40 -0.11 -17.36
N TYR A 560 15.14 0.16 -17.04
CA TYR A 560 14.64 1.53 -17.01
C TYR A 560 15.24 2.31 -15.85
N SER A 561 15.37 1.68 -14.68
CA SER A 561 16.02 2.28 -13.52
C SER A 561 17.50 2.63 -13.77
N SER A 562 18.26 1.75 -14.45
CA SER A 562 19.63 2.03 -14.88
C SER A 562 19.70 3.16 -15.92
N PHE A 563 18.71 3.25 -16.82
CA PHE A 563 18.61 4.38 -17.75
C PHE A 563 18.36 5.69 -17.00
N LEU A 564 17.40 5.72 -16.08
CA LEU A 564 17.13 6.89 -15.23
C LEU A 564 18.37 7.30 -14.46
N PHE A 565 19.11 6.35 -13.88
CA PHE A 565 20.34 6.62 -13.15
C PHE A 565 21.39 7.30 -14.04
N ALA A 566 21.58 6.80 -15.26
CA ALA A 566 22.54 7.37 -16.19
C ALA A 566 22.20 8.82 -16.59
N ILE A 567 20.91 9.13 -16.76
CA ILE A 567 20.48 10.45 -17.24
C ILE A 567 20.30 11.48 -16.13
N SER A 568 19.89 11.06 -14.92
CA SER A 568 19.59 11.97 -13.79
C SER A 568 20.68 11.97 -12.72
N GLY A 569 21.47 10.91 -12.62
CA GLY A 569 22.41 10.66 -11.52
C GLY A 569 21.75 10.18 -10.23
N GLN A 570 20.41 10.04 -10.18
CA GLN A 570 19.70 9.56 -8.99
C GLN A 570 19.89 8.04 -8.85
N SER A 571 20.44 7.59 -7.71
CA SER A 571 20.66 6.16 -7.47
C SER A 571 19.37 5.37 -7.69
N PRO A 572 19.44 4.21 -8.38
CA PRO A 572 18.32 3.28 -8.55
C PRO A 572 17.54 2.98 -7.26
N PHE A 573 18.22 2.96 -6.10
CA PHE A 573 17.60 2.76 -4.79
C PHE A 573 16.51 3.79 -4.48
N LEU A 574 16.69 5.04 -4.92
CA LEU A 574 15.79 6.16 -4.60
C LEU A 574 14.62 6.30 -5.58
N GLN A 575 14.63 5.57 -6.70
CA GLN A 575 13.74 5.83 -7.84
C GLN A 575 12.30 5.29 -7.71
N HIS A 576 11.91 4.70 -6.57
CA HIS A 576 10.52 4.27 -6.31
C HIS A 576 9.45 5.37 -6.50
N VAL A 577 9.89 6.63 -6.46
CA VAL A 577 9.19 7.79 -7.03
C VAL A 577 10.22 8.51 -7.89
N PHE A 578 9.88 8.80 -9.15
CA PHE A 578 10.78 9.50 -10.05
C PHE A 578 10.10 10.71 -10.70
N ALA A 579 10.75 11.86 -10.53
CA ALA A 579 10.35 13.15 -11.05
C ALA A 579 11.54 13.81 -11.75
N PHE A 580 11.33 14.41 -12.91
CA PHE A 580 12.36 15.26 -13.50
C PHE A 580 12.29 16.65 -12.85
N GLY A 581 13.24 17.03 -12.01
CA GLY A 581 13.12 18.26 -11.23
C GLY A 581 14.33 18.60 -10.36
N PRO A 582 14.17 19.51 -9.39
CA PRO A 582 15.27 20.01 -8.55
C PRO A 582 15.90 18.92 -7.68
N ASP A 583 15.15 17.85 -7.40
CA ASP A 583 15.59 16.72 -6.59
C ASP A 583 16.50 15.76 -7.37
N THR A 584 16.55 15.89 -8.70
CA THR A 584 17.49 15.11 -9.51
C THR A 584 18.89 15.73 -9.44
N PRO A 585 19.96 14.94 -9.27
CA PRO A 585 21.34 15.45 -9.21
C PRO A 585 21.79 16.22 -10.45
N ARG A 586 21.07 16.10 -11.58
CA ARG A 586 21.43 16.69 -12.87
C ARG A 586 20.20 17.30 -13.55
N PRO A 587 20.37 18.46 -14.21
CA PRO A 587 19.31 19.04 -15.04
C PRO A 587 18.89 18.12 -16.19
N VAL A 588 17.62 18.25 -16.59
CA VAL A 588 17.05 17.51 -17.71
C VAL A 588 17.61 18.04 -19.02
N LYS A 589 18.19 17.15 -19.82
CA LYS A 589 18.65 17.49 -21.17
C LYS A 589 17.60 17.23 -22.23
N ARG A 590 17.54 18.11 -23.23
CA ARG A 590 16.63 17.98 -24.38
C ARG A 590 16.74 16.62 -25.07
N GLN A 591 17.97 16.14 -25.27
CA GLN A 591 18.23 14.87 -25.95
C GLN A 591 17.54 13.69 -25.23
N PHE A 592 17.40 13.74 -23.91
CA PHE A 592 16.69 12.69 -23.16
C PHE A 592 15.19 12.72 -23.46
N LEU A 593 14.57 13.90 -23.41
CA LEU A 593 13.15 14.06 -23.74
C LEU A 593 12.86 13.67 -25.20
N ASP A 594 13.76 13.99 -26.12
CA ASP A 594 13.64 13.60 -27.53
C ASP A 594 13.69 12.08 -27.71
N LEU A 595 14.60 11.38 -27.01
CA LEU A 595 14.71 9.92 -27.04
C LEU A 595 13.45 9.25 -26.45
N LEU A 596 12.86 9.86 -25.43
CA LEU A 596 11.63 9.37 -24.77
C LEU A 596 10.35 9.70 -25.55
N GLY A 597 10.43 10.51 -26.61
CA GLY A 597 9.27 10.95 -27.38
C GLY A 597 8.35 11.90 -26.61
N VAL A 598 8.93 12.73 -25.72
CA VAL A 598 8.20 13.74 -24.96
C VAL A 598 8.00 14.98 -25.84
N ARG A 599 6.75 15.19 -26.26
CA ARG A 599 6.35 16.36 -27.08
C ARG A 599 5.93 17.54 -26.22
N TYR A 600 5.29 17.28 -25.09
CA TYR A 600 4.81 18.31 -24.19
C TYR A 600 5.39 18.10 -22.81
N TYR A 601 5.63 19.19 -22.10
CA TYR A 601 6.00 19.14 -20.71
C TYR A 601 5.39 20.30 -19.93
N VAL A 602 5.09 20.05 -18.67
CA VAL A 602 4.69 21.08 -17.71
C VAL A 602 5.82 21.32 -16.72
N CYS A 603 6.02 22.56 -16.31
CA CYS A 603 6.97 22.89 -15.25
C CYS A 603 6.49 24.11 -14.45
N PRO A 604 6.93 24.28 -13.19
CA PRO A 604 6.68 25.50 -12.43
C PRO A 604 7.12 26.73 -13.22
N ARG A 605 6.38 27.82 -13.07
CA ARG A 605 6.70 29.09 -13.73
C ARG A 605 8.11 29.53 -13.36
N GLY A 606 8.91 29.85 -14.38
CA GLY A 606 10.33 30.21 -14.22
C GLY A 606 11.29 29.03 -14.06
N ALA A 607 10.82 27.84 -13.67
CA ALA A 607 11.70 26.68 -13.47
C ALA A 607 12.25 26.09 -14.77
N HIS A 608 11.69 26.44 -15.93
CA HIS A 608 12.27 26.08 -17.23
C HIS A 608 13.73 26.53 -17.38
N GLN A 609 14.16 27.57 -16.67
CA GLN A 609 15.54 28.08 -16.73
C GLN A 609 16.50 27.28 -15.83
N SER A 610 15.99 26.55 -14.83
CA SER A 610 16.79 25.83 -13.84
C SER A 610 16.69 24.31 -14.00
N TYR A 611 15.49 23.77 -14.23
CA TYR A 611 15.27 22.31 -14.30
C TYR A 611 15.62 21.72 -15.66
N ALA A 612 15.47 22.53 -16.71
CA ALA A 612 15.72 22.13 -18.08
C ALA A 612 16.21 23.33 -18.90
N ALA A 613 17.35 23.91 -18.50
CA ALA A 613 17.93 25.09 -19.16
C ALA A 613 18.09 24.90 -20.68
N ASP A 614 18.33 23.66 -21.11
CA ASP A 614 18.44 23.18 -22.49
C ASP A 614 17.14 23.32 -23.30
N LEU A 615 16.00 23.42 -22.60
CA LEU A 615 14.66 23.65 -23.14
C LEU A 615 14.25 25.12 -23.03
N ALA A 616 15.10 25.99 -22.47
CA ALA A 616 14.80 27.42 -22.42
C ALA A 616 14.65 27.98 -23.84
N GLY A 617 13.45 28.49 -24.14
CA GLY A 617 13.08 28.97 -25.48
C GLY A 617 12.17 28.04 -26.28
N ASP A 618 11.85 26.84 -25.76
CA ASP A 618 10.76 26.03 -26.32
C ASP A 618 9.44 26.81 -26.32
N ARG A 619 8.59 26.50 -27.30
CA ARG A 619 7.34 27.23 -27.51
C ARG A 619 6.43 27.02 -26.30
N GLN A 620 6.10 28.09 -25.61
CA GLN A 620 5.06 28.07 -24.60
C GLN A 620 3.70 27.87 -25.28
N VAL A 621 3.02 26.77 -24.95
CA VAL A 621 1.69 26.44 -25.46
C VAL A 621 0.64 27.20 -24.66
N LYS A 622 0.79 27.22 -23.33
CA LYS A 622 -0.13 27.91 -22.43
C LYS A 622 0.59 28.32 -21.15
N GLN A 623 0.50 29.60 -20.81
CA GLN A 623 0.94 30.11 -19.52
C GLN A 623 -0.16 29.87 -18.47
N GLY A 624 0.23 29.46 -17.26
CA GLY A 624 -0.70 29.22 -16.15
C GLY A 624 -1.72 28.14 -16.49
N VAL A 625 -1.27 27.00 -17.03
CA VAL A 625 -2.17 25.90 -17.42
C VAL A 625 -2.96 25.39 -16.19
N PHE A 626 -2.31 25.32 -15.03
CA PHE A 626 -2.92 25.09 -13.74
C PHE A 626 -2.07 25.68 -12.61
N SER A 627 -2.67 25.80 -11.43
CA SER A 627 -1.97 26.12 -10.17
C SER A 627 -2.15 24.95 -9.21
N TYR A 628 -1.10 24.59 -8.49
CA TYR A 628 -1.14 23.49 -7.54
C TYR A 628 -0.23 23.81 -6.34
N ARG A 629 -0.78 23.74 -5.12
CA ARG A 629 -0.09 24.07 -3.87
C ARG A 629 0.63 25.44 -3.89
N GLY A 630 -0.04 26.45 -4.45
CA GLY A 630 0.51 27.81 -4.55
C GLY A 630 1.57 28.01 -5.63
N VAL A 631 1.86 26.98 -6.44
CA VAL A 631 2.80 27.04 -7.56
C VAL A 631 2.04 27.03 -8.88
N ASP A 632 2.29 28.03 -9.72
CA ASP A 632 1.76 28.09 -11.08
C ASP A 632 2.60 27.25 -12.03
N TYR A 633 1.95 26.45 -12.88
CA TYR A 633 2.59 25.64 -13.90
C TYR A 633 2.29 26.17 -15.29
N ASP A 634 3.31 26.15 -16.15
CA ASP A 634 3.22 26.53 -17.55
C ASP A 634 3.40 25.27 -18.44
N LEU A 635 2.75 25.25 -19.61
CA LEU A 635 2.79 24.15 -20.57
C LEU A 635 3.63 24.55 -21.80
N PHE A 636 4.57 23.70 -22.18
CA PHE A 636 5.50 23.91 -23.28
C PHE A 636 5.47 22.77 -24.30
N GLU A 637 5.87 23.08 -25.53
CA GLU A 637 6.06 22.13 -26.63
C GLU A 637 7.55 21.96 -26.94
N ASN A 638 8.04 20.74 -26.75
CA ASN A 638 9.34 20.32 -27.25
C ASN A 638 9.26 20.12 -28.77
N VAL A 639 9.70 21.12 -29.52
CA VAL A 639 9.59 21.13 -30.98
C VAL A 639 10.45 20.07 -31.66
N THR A 640 11.51 19.58 -31.00
CA THR A 640 12.43 18.55 -31.50
C THR A 640 12.00 17.12 -31.19
N ALA A 641 10.89 16.96 -30.46
CA ALA A 641 10.38 15.64 -30.09
C ALA A 641 10.21 14.73 -31.31
N ARG A 642 10.74 13.52 -31.20
CA ARG A 642 10.76 12.52 -32.28
C ARG A 642 9.54 11.60 -32.19
N GLN A 643 9.32 10.87 -33.28
CA GLN A 643 8.40 9.73 -33.25
C GLN A 643 8.89 8.69 -32.23
N ARG A 644 7.94 8.07 -31.54
CA ARG A 644 8.22 7.02 -30.54
C ARG A 644 8.62 5.67 -31.13
N VAL A 645 8.45 5.52 -32.44
CA VAL A 645 8.84 4.33 -33.20
C VAL A 645 9.72 4.79 -34.36
N VAL A 646 10.92 4.23 -34.47
CA VAL A 646 11.93 4.64 -35.45
C VAL A 646 12.55 3.44 -36.15
N ILE A 647 12.86 3.60 -37.44
CA ILE A 647 13.60 2.61 -38.23
C ILE A 647 15.09 2.94 -38.11
N VAL A 648 15.92 1.91 -37.89
CA VAL A 648 17.37 2.04 -37.71
C VAL A 648 18.10 0.94 -38.49
N HIS A 649 19.07 1.32 -39.33
CA HIS A 649 19.87 0.37 -40.12
C HIS A 649 21.29 0.15 -39.59
N ARG A 650 21.72 0.96 -38.64
CA ARG A 650 23.04 0.85 -38.03
C ARG A 650 22.87 0.71 -36.53
N TRP A 651 23.37 -0.39 -35.99
CA TRP A 651 23.47 -0.61 -34.56
C TRP A 651 24.78 -1.31 -34.26
N ARG A 652 25.20 -1.24 -32.99
CA ARG A 652 26.35 -1.97 -32.47
C ARG A 652 25.89 -2.99 -31.43
N LYS A 653 26.59 -4.12 -31.39
CA LYS A 653 26.48 -5.04 -30.25
C LYS A 653 27.30 -4.48 -29.10
N VAL A 654 26.77 -4.57 -27.88
CA VAL A 654 27.45 -4.21 -26.64
C VAL A 654 27.39 -5.37 -25.65
N GLU A 655 28.15 -5.25 -24.56
CA GLU A 655 28.01 -6.15 -23.42
C GLU A 655 26.65 -5.98 -22.74
N SER A 656 26.14 -7.04 -22.12
CA SER A 656 24.87 -7.01 -21.39
C SER A 656 24.95 -6.08 -20.17
N LEU A 657 23.81 -5.51 -19.78
CA LEU A 657 23.70 -4.71 -18.55
C LEU A 657 24.23 -5.49 -17.33
N GLU A 658 23.90 -6.78 -17.24
CA GLU A 658 24.30 -7.66 -16.15
C GLU A 658 25.83 -7.82 -16.08
N SER A 659 26.52 -7.83 -17.23
CA SER A 659 27.98 -7.85 -17.28
C SER A 659 28.59 -6.53 -16.82
N LEU A 660 27.99 -5.40 -17.23
CA LEU A 660 28.44 -4.06 -16.80
C LEU A 660 28.29 -3.87 -15.29
N GLU A 661 27.17 -4.31 -14.71
CA GLU A 661 26.93 -4.24 -13.27
C GLU A 661 27.89 -5.16 -12.50
N ALA A 662 28.15 -6.38 -13.00
CA ALA A 662 29.11 -7.29 -12.38
C ALA A 662 30.56 -6.76 -12.41
N ALA A 663 30.91 -5.96 -13.41
CA ALA A 663 32.24 -5.35 -13.54
C ALA A 663 32.41 -4.08 -12.69
N ALA A 664 31.32 -3.42 -12.31
CA ALA A 664 31.36 -2.19 -11.52
C ALA A 664 31.56 -2.50 -10.02
N ALA A 665 32.63 -2.00 -9.42
CA ALA A 665 32.90 -2.15 -7.98
C ALA A 665 32.16 -1.13 -7.10
N SER A 666 31.48 -0.15 -7.69
CA SER A 666 30.66 0.84 -6.98
C SER A 666 29.57 1.44 -7.88
N GLU A 667 28.53 2.03 -7.27
CA GLU A 667 27.47 2.76 -8.00
C GLU A 667 28.06 3.86 -8.91
N GLN A 668 29.11 4.55 -8.44
CA GLN A 668 29.76 5.60 -9.23
C GLN A 668 30.45 5.04 -10.48
N GLN A 669 31.08 3.86 -10.38
CA GLN A 669 31.67 3.20 -11.54
C GLN A 669 30.60 2.72 -12.52
N LEU A 670 29.49 2.19 -12.01
CA LEU A 670 28.35 1.80 -12.82
C LEU A 670 27.77 3.02 -13.57
N LEU A 671 27.60 4.15 -12.88
CA LEU A 671 27.12 5.40 -13.49
C LEU A 671 27.98 5.82 -14.69
N VAL A 672 29.31 5.84 -14.51
CA VAL A 672 30.26 6.18 -15.59
C VAL A 672 30.16 5.18 -16.75
N ALA A 673 30.06 3.88 -16.47
CA ALA A 673 29.93 2.86 -17.50
C ALA A 673 28.62 3.02 -18.32
N LEU A 674 27.50 3.29 -17.65
CA LEU A 674 26.20 3.54 -18.29
C LEU A 674 26.22 4.82 -19.12
N GLU A 675 26.89 5.87 -18.65
CA GLU A 675 27.09 7.10 -19.41
C GLU A 675 27.88 6.88 -20.71
N GLU A 676 29.00 6.16 -20.63
CA GLU A 676 29.78 5.81 -21.83
C GLU A 676 28.99 4.94 -22.80
N LEU A 677 28.17 4.03 -22.27
CA LEU A 677 27.28 3.21 -23.09
C LEU A 677 26.26 4.06 -23.85
N LEU A 678 25.64 5.03 -23.19
CA LEU A 678 24.59 5.89 -23.77
C LEU A 678 25.14 7.06 -24.58
N ARG A 679 26.41 7.46 -24.40
CA ARG A 679 27.01 8.63 -25.04
C ARG A 679 26.79 8.68 -26.57
N PRO A 680 27.04 7.61 -27.36
CA PRO A 680 26.79 7.65 -28.80
C PRO A 680 25.31 7.89 -29.13
N LEU A 681 24.38 7.28 -28.38
CA LEU A 681 22.94 7.46 -28.58
C LEU A 681 22.50 8.90 -28.30
N ILE A 682 23.07 9.52 -27.27
CA ILE A 682 22.76 10.91 -26.89
C ILE A 682 23.29 11.90 -27.93
N VAL A 683 24.50 11.67 -28.44
CA VAL A 683 25.19 12.60 -29.36
C VAL A 683 24.71 12.42 -30.81
N GLU A 684 24.60 11.18 -31.28
CA GLU A 684 24.30 10.87 -32.69
C GLU A 684 22.81 10.51 -32.93
N GLY A 685 22.03 10.33 -31.86
CA GLY A 685 20.66 9.87 -31.93
C GLY A 685 20.54 8.40 -32.38
N PHE A 686 19.31 7.97 -32.66
CA PHE A 686 19.03 6.58 -33.04
C PHE A 686 19.82 6.07 -34.26
N ALA A 687 20.05 6.91 -35.27
CA ALA A 687 20.68 6.47 -36.52
C ALA A 687 22.18 6.11 -36.36
N GLY A 688 22.91 6.80 -35.47
CA GLY A 688 24.34 6.59 -35.26
C GLY A 688 24.67 5.82 -33.97
N GLY A 689 23.85 5.99 -32.94
CA GLY A 689 24.16 5.51 -31.58
C GLY A 689 23.35 4.32 -31.08
N THR A 690 22.44 3.75 -31.88
CA THR A 690 21.63 2.60 -31.44
C THR A 690 22.51 1.39 -31.11
N PHE A 691 22.18 0.70 -30.03
CA PHE A 691 22.87 -0.53 -29.63
C PHE A 691 21.91 -1.59 -29.11
N VAL A 692 22.35 -2.85 -29.17
CA VAL A 692 21.66 -4.03 -28.66
C VAL A 692 22.64 -4.91 -27.89
N GLU A 693 22.12 -5.67 -26.93
CA GLU A 693 22.93 -6.55 -26.06
C GLU A 693 22.93 -8.01 -26.54
N VAL A 694 22.09 -8.35 -27.51
CA VAL A 694 21.92 -9.71 -28.02
C VAL A 694 22.53 -9.87 -29.41
N ASP A 695 22.94 -11.10 -29.72
CA ASP A 695 23.30 -11.48 -31.10
C ASP A 695 22.05 -11.48 -31.96
N LEU A 696 21.97 -10.49 -32.85
CA LEU A 696 20.99 -10.48 -33.91
C LEU A 696 21.62 -11.08 -35.16
N PRO A 697 20.89 -11.92 -35.94
CA PRO A 697 21.32 -12.21 -37.29
C PRO A 697 21.51 -10.87 -38.00
N GLN A 698 22.70 -10.63 -38.54
CA GLN A 698 22.89 -9.45 -39.38
C GLN A 698 21.79 -9.50 -40.44
N PRO A 699 20.93 -8.48 -40.57
CA PRO A 699 19.88 -8.51 -41.56
C PRO A 699 20.54 -8.77 -42.89
N GLY A 700 20.17 -9.87 -43.54
CA GLY A 700 20.79 -10.29 -44.77
C GLY A 700 20.74 -9.15 -45.76
N ILE A 701 21.90 -8.55 -46.06
CA ILE A 701 22.05 -7.70 -47.23
C ILE A 701 21.84 -8.66 -48.41
N PRO A 702 20.81 -8.50 -49.25
CA PRO A 702 20.68 -9.32 -50.44
C PRO A 702 21.97 -9.19 -51.23
N ALA A 703 22.67 -10.30 -51.45
CA ALA A 703 23.85 -10.34 -52.30
C ALA A 703 23.42 -9.90 -53.72
N GLY A 704 23.68 -8.63 -54.05
CA GLY A 704 23.54 -8.11 -55.43
C GLY A 704 22.34 -7.20 -55.73
N GLY A 705 21.65 -6.63 -54.74
CA GLY A 705 20.66 -5.56 -55.00
C GLY A 705 21.12 -4.23 -54.39
N SER A 706 21.43 -3.23 -55.22
CA SER A 706 21.45 -1.84 -54.73
C SER A 706 20.10 -1.53 -54.08
N ALA A 707 20.11 -0.81 -52.96
CA ALA A 707 18.87 -0.26 -52.42
C ALA A 707 18.18 0.51 -53.56
N PRO A 708 16.88 0.30 -53.84
CA PRO A 708 16.20 1.14 -54.80
C PRO A 708 16.27 2.57 -54.25
N GLU A 709 16.92 3.48 -54.98
CA GLU A 709 17.13 4.88 -54.58
C GLU A 709 15.83 5.66 -54.34
N ASP A 710 14.66 5.05 -54.64
CA ASP A 710 13.31 5.62 -54.57
C ASP A 710 12.42 5.11 -53.41
N VAL A 711 12.92 4.29 -52.47
CA VAL A 711 12.07 3.83 -51.34
C VAL A 711 12.11 4.83 -50.17
N SER A 712 11.11 5.71 -50.08
CA SER A 712 10.87 6.51 -48.87
C SER A 712 10.48 5.60 -47.71
N GLU A 713 11.32 5.52 -46.69
CA GLU A 713 11.00 4.80 -45.46
C GLU A 713 9.91 5.52 -44.69
N SER A 714 9.04 4.76 -44.02
CA SER A 714 7.97 5.35 -43.23
C SER A 714 7.54 4.45 -42.09
N VAL A 715 7.07 5.06 -41.03
CA VAL A 715 6.41 4.41 -39.90
C VAL A 715 5.05 5.06 -39.72
N LYS A 716 4.00 4.25 -39.72
CA LYS A 716 2.64 4.68 -39.47
C LYS A 716 2.07 3.89 -38.30
N LEU A 717 1.69 4.58 -37.23
CA LEU A 717 0.97 3.96 -36.12
C LEU A 717 -0.43 3.55 -36.59
N VAL A 718 -0.75 2.26 -36.45
CA VAL A 718 -2.08 1.71 -36.73
C VAL A 718 -2.91 1.69 -35.46
N GLU A 719 -2.33 1.21 -34.37
CA GLU A 719 -3.02 1.05 -33.10
C GLU A 719 -2.04 1.16 -31.93
N ARG A 720 -2.43 1.88 -30.88
CA ARG A 720 -1.75 1.86 -29.59
C ARG A 720 -2.76 1.58 -28.49
N ARG A 721 -2.64 0.39 -27.89
CA ARG A 721 -3.29 0.00 -26.63
C ARG A 721 -2.22 -0.17 -25.56
N ALA A 722 -2.66 -0.29 -24.30
CA ALA A 722 -1.75 -0.50 -23.17
C ALA A 722 -0.81 -1.69 -23.34
N HIS A 723 -1.33 -2.84 -23.78
CA HIS A 723 -0.57 -4.09 -23.92
C HIS A 723 -0.22 -4.43 -25.38
N ARG A 724 -0.49 -3.53 -26.35
CA ARG A 724 -0.25 -3.80 -27.78
C ARG A 724 0.01 -2.52 -28.56
N VAL A 725 1.05 -2.52 -29.38
CA VAL A 725 1.35 -1.46 -30.35
C VAL A 725 1.51 -2.09 -31.73
N THR A 726 0.73 -1.61 -32.68
CA THR A 726 0.76 -2.08 -34.08
C THR A 726 1.17 -0.93 -34.98
N VAL A 727 2.22 -1.13 -35.77
CA VAL A 727 2.76 -0.16 -36.73
C VAL A 727 2.87 -0.78 -38.11
N GLN A 728 2.59 0.02 -39.13
CA GLN A 728 2.95 -0.27 -40.52
C GLN A 728 4.29 0.41 -40.79
N VAL A 729 5.24 -0.37 -41.30
CA VAL A 729 6.58 0.10 -41.60
C VAL A 729 6.93 -0.19 -43.04
N LYS A 730 7.66 0.73 -43.67
CA LYS A 730 8.28 0.55 -44.98
C LYS A 730 9.77 0.76 -44.82
N LEU A 731 10.56 -0.29 -45.02
CA LEU A 731 12.01 -0.28 -44.87
C LEU A 731 12.66 -0.45 -46.24
N ALA A 732 13.60 0.43 -46.60
CA ALA A 732 14.35 0.34 -47.85
C ALA A 732 15.37 -0.80 -47.81
N ARG A 733 15.88 -1.12 -46.61
CA ARG A 733 16.74 -2.27 -46.34
C ARG A 733 16.39 -2.87 -44.99
N ALA A 734 16.81 -4.10 -44.74
CA ALA A 734 16.54 -4.74 -43.46
C ALA A 734 17.23 -4.00 -42.29
N GLY A 735 16.61 -3.99 -41.12
CA GLY A 735 17.03 -3.16 -39.98
C GLY A 735 16.23 -3.42 -38.71
N LEU A 736 16.32 -2.50 -37.75
CA LEU A 736 15.59 -2.54 -36.48
C LEU A 736 14.45 -1.53 -36.48
N VAL A 737 13.29 -1.95 -35.99
CA VAL A 737 12.20 -1.04 -35.62
C VAL A 737 12.23 -0.89 -34.10
N VAL A 738 12.68 0.28 -33.63
CA VAL A 738 12.89 0.58 -32.21
C VAL A 738 11.68 1.35 -31.67
N PHE A 739 11.15 0.91 -30.53
CA PHE A 739 10.06 1.56 -29.81
C PHE A 739 10.61 2.15 -28.50
N SER A 740 10.35 3.43 -28.26
CA SER A 740 10.72 4.14 -27.03
C SER A 740 9.75 3.82 -25.88
N ASP A 741 9.61 2.53 -25.57
CA ASP A 741 8.82 1.97 -24.48
C ASP A 741 9.66 0.92 -23.75
N THR A 742 9.42 0.75 -22.45
CA THR A 742 10.21 -0.16 -21.62
C THR A 742 10.10 -1.62 -22.07
N TRP A 743 11.26 -2.26 -22.23
CA TRP A 743 11.43 -3.66 -22.55
C TRP A 743 11.40 -4.53 -21.28
N THR A 744 10.75 -5.67 -21.41
CA THR A 744 10.77 -6.81 -20.49
C THR A 744 10.65 -8.09 -21.32
N PRO A 745 11.07 -9.26 -20.80
CA PRO A 745 11.07 -10.53 -21.55
C PRO A 745 9.70 -11.00 -22.03
N ASP A 746 8.61 -10.55 -21.39
CA ASP A 746 7.23 -10.94 -21.74
C ASP A 746 6.67 -10.17 -22.96
N TRP A 747 7.44 -9.24 -23.55
CA TRP A 747 7.07 -8.62 -24.81
C TRP A 747 7.37 -9.54 -26.00
N LYS A 748 6.35 -9.75 -26.84
CA LYS A 748 6.42 -10.55 -28.07
C LYS A 748 6.11 -9.69 -29.28
N ALA A 749 6.56 -10.12 -30.46
CA ALA A 749 6.26 -9.44 -31.71
C ALA A 749 5.74 -10.41 -32.77
N THR A 750 5.01 -9.84 -33.73
CA THR A 750 4.71 -10.49 -35.00
C THR A 750 5.04 -9.54 -36.15
N ILE A 751 5.56 -10.08 -37.25
CA ILE A 751 5.73 -9.42 -38.54
C ILE A 751 4.81 -10.13 -39.54
N ASP A 752 3.82 -9.41 -40.05
CA ASP A 752 2.81 -9.94 -40.97
C ASP A 752 2.14 -11.24 -40.44
N GLY A 753 1.91 -11.28 -39.13
CA GLY A 753 1.30 -12.40 -38.42
C GLY A 753 2.24 -13.55 -38.06
N ARG A 754 3.53 -13.49 -38.44
CA ARG A 754 4.54 -14.50 -38.06
C ARG A 754 5.27 -14.05 -36.81
N SER A 755 5.48 -14.96 -35.85
CA SER A 755 6.18 -14.67 -34.60
C SER A 755 7.60 -14.17 -34.86
N GLU A 756 7.99 -13.13 -34.12
CA GLU A 756 9.33 -12.55 -34.16
C GLU A 756 9.80 -12.20 -32.74
N THR A 757 11.11 -12.09 -32.56
CA THR A 757 11.73 -11.76 -31.27
C THR A 757 11.68 -10.26 -30.98
N VAL A 758 11.45 -9.92 -29.72
CA VAL A 758 11.60 -8.55 -29.21
C VAL A 758 12.88 -8.49 -28.40
N VAL A 759 13.81 -7.64 -28.81
CA VAL A 759 15.13 -7.55 -28.17
C VAL A 759 15.28 -6.23 -27.41
N PRO A 760 16.06 -6.22 -26.31
CA PRO A 760 16.41 -4.98 -25.65
C PRO A 760 17.32 -4.16 -26.56
N ALA A 761 16.99 -2.89 -26.71
CA ALA A 761 17.79 -1.89 -27.43
C ALA A 761 17.96 -0.67 -26.55
N ASN A 762 19.07 0.05 -26.71
CA ASN A 762 19.28 1.35 -26.05
C ASN A 762 18.99 1.27 -24.53
N LEU A 763 19.53 0.23 -23.89
CA LEU A 763 19.41 -0.12 -22.47
C LEU A 763 18.02 -0.62 -22.03
N PHE A 764 16.97 0.19 -22.22
CA PHE A 764 15.62 -0.11 -21.74
C PHE A 764 14.57 -0.20 -22.85
N MET A 765 14.85 0.28 -24.06
CA MET A 765 13.89 0.29 -25.15
C MET A 765 13.73 -1.11 -25.75
N ARG A 766 12.68 -1.31 -26.54
CA ARG A 766 12.43 -2.57 -27.25
C ARG A 766 12.64 -2.39 -28.75
N ALA A 767 13.19 -3.39 -29.42
CA ALA A 767 13.37 -3.40 -30.86
C ALA A 767 12.91 -4.71 -31.49
N VAL A 768 12.43 -4.64 -32.72
CA VAL A 768 12.06 -5.80 -33.55
C VAL A 768 12.92 -5.80 -34.81
N PRO A 769 13.73 -6.84 -35.07
CA PRO A 769 14.42 -7.01 -36.34
C PRO A 769 13.41 -7.19 -37.48
N CYS A 770 13.53 -6.38 -38.54
CA CYS A 770 12.57 -6.37 -39.63
C CYS A 770 13.29 -6.46 -40.99
N PRO A 771 12.85 -7.34 -41.91
CA PRO A 771 13.38 -7.38 -43.27
C PRO A 771 13.04 -6.11 -44.08
N ALA A 772 13.66 -5.97 -45.25
CA ALA A 772 13.33 -4.91 -46.19
C ALA A 772 11.94 -5.16 -46.80
N GLY A 773 11.16 -4.11 -47.00
CA GLY A 773 9.81 -4.20 -47.53
C GLY A 773 8.78 -3.44 -46.70
N GLU A 774 7.50 -3.66 -47.05
CA GLU A 774 6.35 -3.18 -46.30
C GLU A 774 5.86 -4.27 -45.36
N HIS A 775 5.79 -3.97 -44.07
CA HIS A 775 5.44 -4.93 -43.03
C HIS A 775 4.48 -4.31 -42.02
N THR A 776 3.61 -5.15 -41.46
CA THR A 776 2.85 -4.83 -40.26
C THR A 776 3.48 -5.50 -39.06
N ILE A 777 4.02 -4.69 -38.15
CA ILE A 777 4.62 -5.16 -36.91
C ILE A 777 3.63 -4.94 -35.77
N SER A 778 3.30 -6.00 -35.04
CA SER A 778 2.50 -5.92 -33.80
C SER A 778 3.32 -6.42 -32.63
N VAL A 779 3.59 -5.53 -31.67
CA VAL A 779 4.30 -5.81 -30.42
C VAL A 779 3.28 -5.86 -29.29
N TYR A 780 3.22 -6.96 -28.56
CA TYR A 780 2.22 -7.19 -27.50
C TYR A 780 2.82 -7.86 -26.27
N TYR A 781 2.25 -7.56 -25.10
CA TYR A 781 2.70 -8.10 -23.82
C TYR A 781 1.90 -9.36 -23.48
N GLU A 782 2.58 -10.48 -23.22
CA GLU A 782 1.97 -11.74 -22.84
C GLU A 782 2.87 -12.51 -21.86
N SER A 783 2.44 -12.62 -20.61
CA SER A 783 3.18 -13.30 -19.55
C SER A 783 2.83 -14.79 -19.47
N GLU A 784 3.81 -15.65 -19.74
CA GLU A 784 3.64 -17.11 -19.59
C GLU A 784 3.46 -17.52 -18.12
N SER A 785 4.18 -16.86 -17.22
CA SER A 785 4.12 -17.10 -15.78
C SER A 785 2.76 -16.77 -15.21
N PHE A 786 2.12 -15.70 -15.68
CA PHE A 786 0.70 -15.44 -15.40
C PHE A 786 -0.21 -16.56 -15.91
N GLY A 787 0.01 -17.07 -17.12
CA GLY A 787 -0.78 -18.17 -17.67
C GLY A 787 -0.70 -19.45 -16.83
N ARG A 788 0.53 -19.86 -16.46
CA ARG A 788 0.78 -21.02 -15.58
C ARG A 788 0.21 -20.80 -14.18
N GLY A 789 0.45 -19.62 -13.61
CA GLY A 789 -0.11 -19.21 -12.32
C GLY A 789 -1.63 -19.23 -12.32
N SER A 790 -2.28 -18.80 -13.40
CA SER A 790 -3.74 -18.82 -13.56
C SER A 790 -4.30 -20.23 -13.54
N ILE A 791 -3.65 -21.19 -14.20
CA ILE A 791 -4.06 -22.60 -14.16
C ILE A 791 -3.98 -23.15 -12.72
N VAL A 792 -2.88 -22.87 -12.01
CA VAL A 792 -2.71 -23.28 -10.61
C VAL A 792 -3.75 -22.63 -9.69
N SER A 793 -4.00 -21.32 -9.87
CA SER A 793 -5.01 -20.57 -9.13
C SER A 793 -6.41 -21.12 -9.34
N LEU A 794 -6.81 -21.37 -10.60
CA LEU A 794 -8.12 -21.93 -10.93
C LEU A 794 -8.28 -23.36 -10.39
N GLY A 795 -7.27 -24.21 -10.52
CA GLY A 795 -7.28 -25.57 -9.96
C GLY A 795 -7.38 -25.56 -8.44
N SER A 796 -6.63 -24.68 -7.77
CA SER A 796 -6.66 -24.50 -6.31
C SER A 796 -7.98 -23.94 -5.83
N LEU A 797 -8.57 -22.98 -6.57
CA LEU A 797 -9.90 -22.46 -6.30
C LEU A 797 -10.97 -23.54 -6.46
N ALA A 798 -10.92 -24.34 -7.52
CA ALA A 798 -11.85 -25.45 -7.73
C ALA A 798 -11.74 -26.49 -6.61
N LEU A 799 -10.53 -26.84 -6.18
CA LEU A 799 -10.30 -27.71 -5.02
C LEU A 799 -10.85 -27.10 -3.73
N CYS A 800 -10.61 -25.80 -3.51
CA CYS A 800 -11.13 -25.06 -2.36
C CYS A 800 -12.67 -25.11 -2.31
N LEU A 801 -13.34 -24.82 -3.44
CA LEU A 801 -14.79 -24.91 -3.58
C LEU A 801 -15.31 -26.33 -3.35
N ALA A 802 -14.66 -27.35 -3.91
CA ALA A 802 -15.03 -28.74 -3.71
C ALA A 802 -14.94 -29.15 -2.22
N LEU A 803 -13.85 -28.78 -1.54
CA LEU A 803 -13.68 -29.03 -0.11
C LEU A 803 -14.73 -28.29 0.74
N PHE A 804 -15.12 -27.08 0.34
CA PHE A 804 -16.16 -26.29 0.98
C PHE A 804 -17.55 -26.92 0.84
N LEU A 805 -17.89 -27.43 -0.36
CA LEU A 805 -19.20 -28.02 -0.66
C LEU A 805 -19.35 -29.45 -0.12
N VAL A 806 -18.30 -30.28 -0.19
CA VAL A 806 -18.34 -31.70 0.22
C VAL A 806 -18.10 -31.89 1.72
N GLY A 807 -17.38 -30.96 2.37
CA GLY A 807 -17.04 -31.03 3.79
C GLY A 807 -18.24 -31.18 4.75
N PRO A 808 -19.35 -30.42 4.57
CA PRO A 808 -20.57 -30.56 5.37
C PRO A 808 -21.33 -31.87 5.14
N LEU A 809 -21.28 -32.42 3.91
CA LEU A 809 -22.01 -33.64 3.52
C LEU A 809 -21.41 -34.89 4.18
N ARG A 810 -20.08 -34.97 4.33
CA ARG A 810 -19.43 -36.11 5.02
C ARG A 810 -19.66 -36.14 6.53
N ARG A 811 -19.86 -34.99 7.19
CA ARG A 811 -20.17 -34.93 8.63
C ARG A 811 -21.58 -35.41 8.99
N ARG A 812 -22.50 -35.50 8.02
CA ARG A 812 -23.86 -36.02 8.25
C ARG A 812 -23.98 -37.55 8.16
N ILE A 813 -22.92 -38.27 7.79
CA ILE A 813 -22.99 -39.72 7.50
C ILE A 813 -22.52 -40.60 8.68
N SER A 814 -21.98 -40.04 9.76
CA SER A 814 -21.55 -40.82 10.94
C SER A 814 -22.16 -40.29 12.24
N ARG A 815 -23.44 -40.64 12.47
CA ARG A 815 -23.93 -40.92 13.83
C ARG A 815 -23.88 -42.44 14.00
N PRO A 816 -23.08 -42.98 14.94
CA PRO A 816 -23.34 -44.33 15.44
C PRO A 816 -24.78 -44.30 15.96
N ARG A 817 -25.61 -45.22 15.48
CA ARG A 817 -26.87 -45.54 16.17
C ARG A 817 -26.48 -45.91 17.60
N SER A 818 -26.95 -45.15 18.57
CA SER A 818 -27.03 -45.65 19.93
C SER A 818 -27.96 -46.86 19.88
N ASP A 819 -27.40 -48.06 20.10
CA ASP A 819 -28.21 -49.24 20.36
C ASP A 819 -29.05 -49.00 21.62
N PRO A 820 -30.36 -49.29 21.59
CA PRO A 820 -31.17 -49.36 22.79
C PRO A 820 -30.98 -50.73 23.44
N SER A 821 -30.25 -50.77 24.56
CA SER A 821 -30.36 -51.84 25.55
C SER A 821 -30.11 -51.28 26.94
#